data_AF-A0A961YWB0-F1
#
_entry.id   AF-A0A961YWB0-F1
#
_cell.length_a   1.000
_cell.length_b   1.000
_cell.length_c   1.000
_cell.angle_alpha   90.00
_cell.angle_beta   90.00
_cell.angle_gamma   90.00
#
_symmetry.space_group_name_H-M   'P 1'
#
loop_
_entity.id
_entity.type
_entity.pdbx_description
1 polymer ?
#
loop_
_entity_poly.entity_id
_entity_poly.type
_entity_poly.pdbx_seq_one_letter_code
_entity_poly.pdbx_strand_id
1 'polypeptide(L)'
;MAKASIRDASGRIVQFEADDLSARRFVRGGTRHRPEEFLIAFPATADAAQATLTLEPWLADERPSLLDEPAISLTPSRRLALPVTESRPLTITATIASDRPSLSKEFVCRIVYSDESGEPIPPPYPGLFTMKLGKAGYFHVSGEPVDNRLRLERRVLPPPGARHMEIELTRWKTRAHPICLGLSVLETSLLPGVHTAPAEAPAVIEPVSWTPHPARARSIKCLDFLGPEAALRPDAPRDAWIDVDHEACAVELDISNAADVQIALRVTSETPAAGVEVTAAFRDRSGQAPPDQPTLIETRRWPVLSACRFFPPAGATGVSIRIRATGTADGNVRISNILRVATQRLGLSVVVAVYKAEELLPELLKALASQTLPHDRFEVIFVINGEPDGSERVIRKWHDAHRTIDAKIVHEDIASPGNARNRGAVEARFSHITFVDCDDTVSPGFLAGLFDALGEDIIAVADVVDITPEGEQLPDNAISEEIRMVRTLGAVPSLDTLRATSALSACKAIPTFYCRATPWLPSLRSGEDIAFHCGIYAKFEPVFRLADPQFGSVYRRWLRPGSLSRRPADFHFSVEERLDVIEALAGIRPRSTNARVRSFIDGKMEAQSDFISRFLHDHPERFADYANDVRKRDLTDFPEARIKQRSAARIVFAYCFPPFVDASAVTAAKRLVDYGAPCDVVSNQMRGVRASDPRMLSLIANVVARHTVLETPPSFSDGDAVAAYADLAVQTAEDFADRRQMPYASIYSRALWSASHYAGALFKLRYPDTAWEAEFSDPILKDTSGSDRIGDLPERWLDSRGFVDALRDRGLSLPFADRNLFYWCEVLAYAFADRLIFTNDSQLAYMLSYCPPALRGMVQEKSVVRPHPIVPAWAGRRRSTPGLRINGLNLAYFGSFYPARGFGRVFEALRDLDQTEREQLRLFIFTKNTDETAVEVQHAGLGDVVRVRPELPYVDFLEAMKDFDALIVNDVDNSVIGNPYLPSKLSDYASSGVPILALFQPGSELSRRPEPSFRCSLARPDFSTAFREVLKEMIASRDAPARKP
;
A
#
# COMPACT_ATOMS: atom_id res chain seq x y z
N MET A 1 35.41 22.66 -33.11
CA MET A 1 35.77 23.90 -33.82
C MET A 1 34.51 24.50 -34.42
N ALA A 2 34.41 25.84 -34.54
CA ALA A 2 33.25 26.49 -35.16
C ALA A 2 33.52 26.76 -36.65
N LYS A 3 32.57 26.38 -37.52
CA LYS A 3 32.54 26.81 -38.92
C LYS A 3 31.30 27.66 -39.14
N ALA A 4 31.49 28.85 -39.73
CA ALA A 4 30.40 29.73 -40.10
C ALA A 4 30.26 29.77 -41.62
N SER A 5 29.03 29.78 -42.12
CA SER A 5 28.75 29.96 -43.54
C SER A 5 27.73 31.07 -43.72
N ILE A 6 28.02 32.02 -44.61
CA ILE A 6 27.12 33.10 -44.97
C ILE A 6 26.69 32.92 -46.42
N ARG A 7 25.40 33.06 -46.68
CA ARG A 7 24.86 33.09 -48.04
C ARG A 7 24.60 34.54 -48.43
N ASP A 8 25.29 35.01 -49.47
CA ASP A 8 25.07 36.36 -49.99
C ASP A 8 23.75 36.45 -50.78
N ALA A 9 23.36 37.67 -51.16
CA ALA A 9 22.13 37.93 -51.89
C ALA A 9 22.07 37.25 -53.29
N SER A 10 23.20 36.80 -53.84
CA SER A 10 23.26 36.03 -55.09
C SER A 10 23.10 34.52 -54.87
N GLY A 11 22.99 34.08 -53.63
CA GLY A 11 22.83 32.68 -53.25
C GLY A 11 24.15 31.93 -53.07
N ARG A 12 25.30 32.61 -53.19
CA ARG A 12 26.63 32.01 -53.07
C ARG A 12 27.02 31.90 -51.59
N ILE A 13 27.57 30.75 -51.20
CA ILE A 13 27.96 30.47 -49.81
C ILE A 13 29.45 30.77 -49.62
N VAL A 14 29.77 31.63 -48.67
CA VAL A 14 31.14 31.92 -48.22
C VAL A 14 31.33 31.29 -46.84
N GLN A 15 32.39 30.50 -46.67
CA GLN A 15 32.71 29.81 -45.41
C GLN A 15 33.88 30.47 -44.69
N PHE A 16 33.78 30.58 -43.38
CA PHE A 16 34.81 31.11 -42.48
C PHE A 16 35.20 30.04 -41.47
N GLU A 17 36.52 29.87 -41.29
CA GLU A 17 37.07 28.97 -40.26
C GLU A 17 37.42 29.76 -38.99
N ALA A 18 37.64 29.05 -37.87
CA ALA A 18 37.69 29.63 -36.53
C ALA A 18 38.75 30.72 -36.33
N ASP A 19 39.82 30.73 -37.13
CA ASP A 19 40.92 31.70 -37.02
C ASP A 19 40.56 33.09 -37.60
N ASP A 20 39.52 33.17 -38.44
CA ASP A 20 39.04 34.42 -39.06
C ASP A 20 38.00 35.17 -38.19
N LEU A 21 37.58 34.58 -37.06
CA LEU A 21 36.48 35.07 -36.23
C LEU A 21 37.01 35.55 -34.88
N SER A 22 37.01 36.87 -34.64
CA SER A 22 37.42 37.42 -33.34
C SER A 22 36.31 37.23 -32.30
N ALA A 23 36.52 36.38 -31.29
CA ALA A 23 35.61 36.20 -30.15
C ALA A 23 36.19 36.89 -28.90
N ARG A 24 35.43 37.80 -28.26
CA ARG A 24 35.80 38.39 -26.95
C ARG A 24 34.88 37.87 -25.85
N ARG A 25 35.47 37.41 -24.75
CA ARG A 25 34.77 36.92 -23.55
C ARG A 25 34.43 38.10 -22.63
N PHE A 26 33.17 38.25 -22.24
CA PHE A 26 32.78 39.18 -21.18
C PHE A 26 32.31 38.40 -19.95
N VAL A 27 32.86 38.76 -18.79
CA VAL A 27 32.37 38.29 -17.49
C VAL A 27 31.80 39.50 -16.76
N ARG A 28 30.48 39.59 -16.61
CA ARG A 28 29.84 40.52 -15.68
C ARG A 28 29.40 39.74 -14.44
N GLY A 29 29.96 40.10 -13.29
CA GLY A 29 29.78 39.37 -12.04
C GLY A 29 28.38 39.49 -11.43
N GLY A 30 27.93 38.40 -10.78
CA GLY A 30 26.86 38.41 -9.78
C GLY A 30 25.75 37.36 -9.99
N THR A 31 25.77 36.33 -9.15
CA THR A 31 24.74 35.30 -8.88
C THR A 31 24.58 34.12 -9.86
N ARG A 32 24.50 32.91 -9.26
CA ARG A 32 24.51 31.58 -9.92
C ARG A 32 23.25 31.36 -10.77
N HIS A 33 23.48 30.78 -11.96
CA HIS A 33 22.54 30.31 -12.99
C HIS A 33 22.07 31.31 -14.07
N ARG A 34 22.94 31.57 -15.07
CA ARG A 34 22.56 31.88 -16.48
C ARG A 34 23.62 31.31 -17.46
N PRO A 35 23.28 31.03 -18.74
CA PRO A 35 24.24 30.53 -19.73
C PRO A 35 25.32 31.59 -20.06
N GLU A 36 26.54 31.15 -20.36
CA GLU A 36 27.61 32.02 -20.88
C GLU A 36 27.28 32.47 -22.32
N GLU A 37 27.37 33.76 -22.62
CA GLU A 37 27.16 34.31 -23.97
C GLU A 37 28.51 34.57 -24.67
N PHE A 38 28.61 34.16 -25.95
CA PHE A 38 29.74 34.48 -26.84
C PHE A 38 29.23 35.32 -28.00
N LEU A 39 29.91 36.43 -28.32
CA LEU A 39 29.58 37.27 -29.46
C LEU A 39 30.61 37.04 -30.58
N ILE A 40 30.13 36.66 -31.76
CA ILE A 40 30.93 36.46 -32.97
C ILE A 40 30.61 37.61 -33.92
N ALA A 41 31.60 38.45 -34.24
CA ALA A 41 31.45 39.59 -35.14
C ALA A 41 31.91 39.23 -36.56
N PHE A 42 31.14 39.60 -37.59
CA PHE A 42 31.48 39.42 -39.00
C PHE A 42 32.04 40.71 -39.61
N PRO A 43 32.95 40.66 -40.61
CA PRO A 43 33.47 41.87 -41.27
C PRO A 43 32.38 42.63 -42.04
N ALA A 44 32.43 43.96 -41.99
CA ALA A 44 31.36 44.88 -42.40
C ALA A 44 31.10 45.02 -43.93
N THR A 45 31.59 44.11 -44.78
CA THR A 45 31.48 44.25 -46.25
C THR A 45 30.61 43.18 -46.92
N ALA A 46 29.73 42.49 -46.19
CA ALA A 46 28.78 41.55 -46.76
C ALA A 46 27.33 41.99 -46.48
N ASP A 47 26.59 42.39 -47.52
CA ASP A 47 25.13 42.43 -47.49
C ASP A 47 24.62 40.97 -47.45
N ALA A 48 24.26 40.51 -46.26
CA ALA A 48 23.85 39.12 -46.01
C ALA A 48 22.33 39.00 -45.82
N ALA A 49 21.69 38.08 -46.56
CA ALA A 49 20.27 37.77 -46.38
C ALA A 49 20.04 36.64 -45.35
N GLN A 50 21.01 35.75 -45.13
CA GLN A 50 20.96 34.67 -44.13
C GLN A 50 22.36 34.20 -43.73
N ALA A 51 22.60 34.01 -42.42
CA ALA A 51 23.82 33.43 -41.87
C ALA A 51 23.51 32.16 -41.06
N THR A 52 24.34 31.12 -41.18
CA THR A 52 24.18 29.84 -40.45
C THR A 52 25.49 29.44 -39.78
N LEU A 53 25.44 29.11 -38.48
CA LEU A 53 26.57 28.67 -37.67
C LEU A 53 26.39 27.21 -37.27
N THR A 54 27.40 26.37 -37.53
CA THR A 54 27.35 24.93 -37.19
C THR A 54 28.51 24.59 -36.24
N LEU A 55 28.19 23.90 -35.14
CA LEU A 55 29.15 23.39 -34.17
C LEU A 55 29.12 21.86 -34.20
N GLU A 56 30.18 21.24 -34.72
CA GLU A 56 30.25 19.78 -34.80
C GLU A 56 30.93 19.17 -33.55
N PRO A 57 30.34 18.13 -32.92
CA PRO A 57 30.99 17.35 -31.87
C PRO A 57 31.90 16.25 -32.43
N TRP A 58 33.00 15.98 -31.73
CA TRP A 58 33.97 14.93 -32.05
C TRP A 58 33.40 13.54 -31.67
N LEU A 59 33.35 12.60 -32.63
CA LEU A 59 32.99 11.21 -32.39
C LEU A 59 34.15 10.32 -32.87
N ALA A 60 34.74 9.55 -31.95
CA ALA A 60 35.70 8.50 -32.27
C ALA A 60 34.97 7.17 -32.49
N ASP A 61 35.33 6.52 -33.60
CA ASP A 61 35.16 5.13 -34.02
C ASP A 61 33.76 4.58 -34.39
N GLU A 62 33.50 4.71 -35.71
CA GLU A 62 33.03 3.75 -36.74
C GLU A 62 32.09 2.57 -36.35
N ARG A 63 30.99 2.18 -37.04
CA ARG A 63 30.17 2.50 -38.25
C ARG A 63 28.99 1.47 -38.24
N PRO A 64 27.95 1.46 -39.12
CA PRO A 64 27.26 2.53 -39.86
C PRO A 64 25.70 2.46 -39.86
N SER A 65 25.10 3.65 -39.92
CA SER A 65 23.83 4.10 -40.54
C SER A 65 22.76 3.11 -41.07
N LEU A 66 21.52 3.32 -40.61
CA LEU A 66 20.38 3.70 -41.48
C LEU A 66 19.24 4.30 -40.62
N LEU A 67 19.38 5.57 -40.23
CA LEU A 67 18.26 6.46 -39.88
C LEU A 67 18.70 7.89 -40.22
N ASP A 68 18.21 8.39 -41.35
CA ASP A 68 18.26 9.80 -41.70
C ASP A 68 17.28 10.57 -40.79
N GLU A 69 17.88 11.42 -39.95
CA GLU A 69 17.48 12.78 -39.56
C GLU A 69 17.94 13.06 -38.11
N PRO A 70 18.86 14.01 -37.85
CA PRO A 70 19.32 14.28 -36.51
C PRO A 70 18.28 15.07 -35.72
N ALA A 71 17.88 14.50 -34.59
CA ALA A 71 17.09 15.16 -33.56
C ALA A 71 17.76 16.46 -33.08
N ILE A 72 17.15 17.58 -33.44
CA ILE A 72 17.44 18.88 -32.84
C ILE A 72 16.83 18.90 -31.44
N SER A 73 17.68 19.00 -30.42
CA SER A 73 17.29 19.27 -29.02
C SER A 73 16.87 20.73 -28.87
N LEU A 74 15.60 21.01 -29.15
CA LEU A 74 14.90 22.23 -28.74
C LEU A 74 13.86 21.84 -27.66
N THR A 75 13.63 22.76 -26.72
CA THR A 75 12.61 22.69 -25.65
C THR A 75 11.35 21.92 -26.10
N PRO A 76 10.87 20.90 -25.37
CA PRO A 76 9.92 19.92 -25.92
C PRO A 76 8.49 20.46 -25.80
N SER A 77 8.19 21.50 -26.57
CA SER A 77 6.84 21.95 -26.86
C SER A 77 6.59 21.86 -28.36
N ARG A 78 5.70 20.98 -28.81
CA ARG A 78 5.20 20.95 -30.20
C ARG A 78 3.88 21.72 -30.24
N ARG A 79 3.76 22.70 -31.14
CA ARG A 79 2.52 23.42 -31.43
C ARG A 79 2.01 23.11 -32.82
N LEU A 80 0.69 22.93 -32.95
CA LEU A 80 0.01 22.73 -34.23
C LEU A 80 -1.25 23.60 -34.24
N ALA A 81 -1.38 24.46 -35.26
CA ALA A 81 -2.56 25.29 -35.49
C ALA A 81 -3.25 24.86 -36.79
N LEU A 82 -4.56 24.64 -36.74
CA LEU A 82 -5.36 24.16 -37.88
C LEU A 82 -6.72 24.87 -37.92
N PRO A 83 -7.29 25.09 -39.12
CA PRO A 83 -8.69 25.50 -39.25
C PRO A 83 -9.61 24.36 -38.81
N VAL A 84 -10.72 24.68 -38.16
CA VAL A 84 -11.71 23.71 -37.71
C VAL A 84 -13.12 24.14 -38.12
N THR A 85 -13.96 23.17 -38.50
CA THR A 85 -15.37 23.41 -38.76
C THR A 85 -16.19 23.09 -37.52
N GLU A 86 -17.16 23.95 -37.23
CA GLU A 86 -18.07 23.80 -36.09
C GLU A 86 -18.78 22.44 -36.14
N SER A 87 -19.00 21.84 -34.97
CA SER A 87 -19.80 20.62 -34.80
C SER A 87 -19.26 19.36 -35.49
N ARG A 88 -18.00 19.32 -35.96
CA ARG A 88 -17.35 18.09 -36.45
C ARG A 88 -16.33 17.55 -35.45
N PRO A 89 -16.42 16.28 -35.01
CA PRO A 89 -15.47 15.69 -34.09
C PRO A 89 -14.12 15.48 -34.78
N LEU A 90 -13.06 15.81 -34.06
CA LEU A 90 -11.68 15.65 -34.49
C LEU A 90 -11.02 14.59 -33.62
N THR A 91 -10.14 13.78 -34.20
CA THR A 91 -9.26 12.88 -33.43
C THR A 91 -7.84 13.44 -33.44
N ILE A 92 -7.29 13.67 -32.25
CA ILE A 92 -5.92 14.11 -32.02
C ILE A 92 -5.10 12.90 -31.59
N THR A 93 -3.98 12.65 -32.28
CA THR A 93 -3.02 11.60 -31.95
C THR A 93 -1.67 12.24 -31.63
N ALA A 94 -1.09 11.90 -30.48
CA ALA A 94 0.26 12.26 -30.09
C ALA A 94 1.13 11.01 -29.92
N THR A 95 2.33 11.01 -30.51
CA THR A 95 3.30 9.91 -30.45
C THR A 95 4.58 10.37 -29.77
N ILE A 96 5.06 9.62 -28.79
CA ILE A 96 6.22 9.95 -27.96
C ILE A 96 7.22 8.79 -28.06
N ALA A 97 8.48 9.02 -28.43
CA ALA A 97 9.52 7.98 -28.50
C ALA A 97 10.74 8.33 -27.64
N SER A 98 11.19 7.41 -26.78
CA SER A 98 12.37 7.58 -25.90
C SER A 98 13.43 6.50 -26.16
N ASP A 99 14.67 6.74 -25.74
CA ASP A 99 15.77 5.75 -25.78
C ASP A 99 15.83 4.81 -24.55
N ARG A 100 14.90 4.92 -23.58
CA ARG A 100 14.89 4.09 -22.35
C ARG A 100 13.52 3.42 -22.07
N PRO A 101 13.50 2.20 -21.47
CA PRO A 101 12.28 1.39 -21.30
C PRO A 101 11.28 1.87 -20.24
N SER A 102 11.64 2.84 -19.38
CA SER A 102 10.80 3.32 -18.28
C SER A 102 10.10 4.64 -18.62
N LEU A 103 8.96 4.58 -19.32
CA LEU A 103 8.11 5.73 -19.63
C LEU A 103 7.14 6.04 -18.48
N SER A 104 7.65 6.53 -17.35
CA SER A 104 6.82 7.23 -16.34
C SER A 104 7.19 8.72 -16.36
N LYS A 105 6.68 9.49 -17.32
CA LYS A 105 7.01 10.93 -17.43
C LYS A 105 5.77 11.75 -17.79
N GLU A 106 5.50 12.77 -16.99
CA GLU A 106 4.33 13.67 -17.04
C GLU A 106 4.40 14.62 -18.27
N PHE A 107 3.35 14.62 -19.11
CA PHE A 107 3.19 15.52 -20.27
C PHE A 107 1.87 16.30 -20.14
N VAL A 108 1.85 17.54 -20.62
CA VAL A 108 0.68 18.43 -20.64
C VAL A 108 0.31 18.72 -22.08
N CYS A 109 -0.92 18.40 -22.49
CA CYS A 109 -1.49 18.79 -23.78
C CYS A 109 -2.55 19.88 -23.56
N ARG A 110 -2.34 21.05 -24.15
CA ARG A 110 -3.27 22.19 -24.12
C ARG A 110 -3.94 22.33 -25.49
N ILE A 111 -5.25 22.57 -25.49
CA ILE A 111 -6.03 22.86 -26.71
C ILE A 111 -6.71 24.20 -26.51
N VAL A 112 -6.61 25.09 -27.48
CA VAL A 112 -7.25 26.41 -27.50
C VAL A 112 -8.05 26.54 -28.78
N TYR A 113 -9.31 26.97 -28.68
CA TYR A 113 -10.14 27.31 -29.83
C TYR A 113 -10.20 28.83 -29.96
N SER A 114 -10.19 29.35 -31.18
CA SER A 114 -10.39 30.77 -31.47
C SER A 114 -11.39 30.97 -32.61
N ASP A 115 -12.03 32.14 -32.62
CA ASP A 115 -12.99 32.53 -33.64
C ASP A 115 -12.30 33.05 -34.92
N GLU A 116 -13.10 33.61 -35.83
CA GLU A 116 -12.64 34.17 -37.11
C GLU A 116 -11.72 35.40 -36.95
N SER A 117 -11.81 36.11 -35.82
CA SER A 117 -10.97 37.28 -35.48
C SER A 117 -9.67 36.91 -34.78
N GLY A 118 -9.50 35.63 -34.42
CA GLY A 118 -8.35 35.13 -33.68
C GLY A 118 -8.48 35.26 -32.16
N GLU A 119 -9.60 35.78 -31.65
CA GLU A 119 -9.88 35.85 -30.23
C GLU A 119 -10.18 34.44 -29.68
N PRO A 120 -9.56 34.04 -28.55
CA PRO A 120 -9.78 32.73 -27.96
C PRO A 120 -11.23 32.59 -27.49
N ILE A 121 -11.90 31.56 -28.00
CA ILE A 121 -13.24 31.18 -27.54
C ILE A 121 -13.07 30.49 -26.18
N PRO A 122 -13.66 31.04 -25.11
CA PRO A 122 -13.60 30.40 -23.81
C PRO A 122 -14.23 29.00 -23.93
N PRO A 123 -13.55 27.94 -23.46
CA PRO A 123 -14.11 26.59 -23.51
C PRO A 123 -15.44 26.58 -22.74
N PRO A 124 -16.40 25.70 -23.11
CA PRO A 124 -17.66 25.57 -22.37
C PRO A 124 -17.50 25.09 -20.91
N TYR A 125 -16.25 24.88 -20.43
CA TYR A 125 -15.90 24.49 -19.07
C TYR A 125 -14.64 25.26 -18.62
N PRO A 126 -14.62 25.94 -17.46
CA PRO A 126 -13.45 26.68 -17.00
C PRO A 126 -12.41 25.72 -16.40
N GLY A 127 -11.15 25.80 -16.85
CA GLY A 127 -10.02 25.18 -16.11
C GLY A 127 -8.81 24.80 -16.97
N LEU A 128 -7.65 25.33 -16.59
CA LEU A 128 -6.32 24.86 -17.01
C LEU A 128 -6.16 23.36 -16.64
N PHE A 129 -5.83 22.50 -17.59
CA PHE A 129 -5.53 21.08 -17.31
C PHE A 129 -4.02 20.87 -17.08
N THR A 130 -3.65 20.32 -15.91
CA THR A 130 -2.29 19.79 -15.66
C THR A 130 -2.40 18.27 -15.55
N MET A 131 -1.76 17.52 -16.45
CA MET A 131 -1.73 16.05 -16.39
C MET A 131 -0.44 15.56 -15.73
N LYS A 132 -0.57 14.72 -14.70
CA LYS A 132 0.49 13.85 -14.21
C LYS A 132 0.28 12.45 -14.77
N LEU A 133 1.29 11.87 -15.44
CA LEU A 133 1.28 10.44 -15.76
C LEU A 133 1.50 9.65 -14.46
N GLY A 134 0.36 9.36 -13.82
CA GLY A 134 0.25 8.76 -12.50
C GLY A 134 -0.94 9.36 -11.76
N LYS A 135 -2.15 8.81 -12.03
CA LYS A 135 -3.50 9.21 -11.59
C LYS A 135 -4.22 10.28 -12.44
N ALA A 136 -5.33 9.82 -13.04
CA ALA A 136 -6.49 10.51 -13.63
C ALA A 136 -6.31 11.42 -14.87
N GLY A 137 -7.00 11.09 -15.98
CA GLY A 137 -7.37 12.02 -17.07
C GLY A 137 -6.90 11.62 -18.48
N TYR A 138 -7.85 11.35 -19.38
CA TYR A 138 -7.76 10.65 -20.67
C TYR A 138 -6.87 11.23 -21.79
N PHE A 139 -5.87 10.44 -22.18
CA PHE A 139 -5.69 9.97 -23.56
C PHE A 139 -5.87 8.45 -23.55
N HIS A 140 -6.45 7.85 -24.60
CA HIS A 140 -6.37 6.40 -24.77
C HIS A 140 -4.91 6.04 -25.06
N VAL A 141 -4.26 5.27 -24.17
CA VAL A 141 -3.03 4.55 -24.50
C VAL A 141 -3.47 3.25 -25.13
N SER A 142 -3.33 3.13 -26.46
CA SER A 142 -3.50 1.87 -27.15
C SER A 142 -2.13 1.18 -27.27
N GLY A 143 -2.00 0.01 -26.63
CA GLY A 143 -0.83 -0.87 -26.75
C GLY A 143 0.11 -0.88 -25.53
N GLU A 144 0.74 -2.03 -25.30
CA GLU A 144 1.98 -2.08 -24.52
C GLU A 144 3.08 -1.29 -25.26
N PRO A 145 4.04 -0.67 -24.56
CA PRO A 145 5.14 0.03 -25.19
C PRO A 145 6.02 -0.95 -25.98
N VAL A 146 5.73 -1.12 -27.27
CA VAL A 146 6.62 -1.77 -28.21
C VAL A 146 7.68 -0.73 -28.62
N ASP A 147 8.96 -1.05 -28.46
CA ASP A 147 10.10 -0.22 -28.89
C ASP A 147 10.18 1.21 -28.31
N ASN A 148 9.95 1.38 -26.99
CA ASN A 148 10.04 2.67 -26.29
C ASN A 148 9.18 3.81 -26.89
N ARG A 149 8.05 3.47 -27.52
CA ARG A 149 7.09 4.41 -28.13
C ARG A 149 5.74 4.39 -27.39
N LEU A 150 5.17 5.56 -27.15
CA LEU A 150 3.85 5.78 -26.53
C LEU A 150 2.94 6.55 -27.50
N ARG A 151 1.76 6.01 -27.79
CA ARG A 151 0.72 6.66 -28.62
C ARG A 151 -0.46 7.06 -27.75
N LEU A 152 -0.90 8.31 -27.88
CA LEU A 152 -1.97 8.94 -27.12
C LEU A 152 -3.05 9.42 -28.09
N GLU A 153 -4.30 8.99 -27.91
CA GLU A 153 -5.42 9.42 -28.77
C GLU A 153 -6.55 10.07 -27.97
N ARG A 154 -7.11 11.16 -28.51
CA ARG A 154 -8.25 11.87 -27.93
C ARG A 154 -9.18 12.42 -29.00
N ARG A 155 -10.48 12.18 -28.84
CA ARG A 155 -11.52 12.79 -29.67
C ARG A 155 -12.01 14.07 -29.02
N VAL A 156 -12.12 15.15 -29.79
CA VAL A 156 -12.59 16.47 -29.33
C VAL A 156 -13.69 16.98 -30.25
N LEU A 157 -14.61 17.77 -29.71
CA LEU A 157 -15.66 18.44 -30.49
C LEU A 157 -15.45 19.96 -30.38
N PRO A 158 -15.17 20.68 -31.49
CA PRO A 158 -15.03 22.13 -31.47
C PRO A 158 -16.31 22.82 -30.96
N PRO A 159 -16.20 23.83 -30.08
CA PRO A 159 -17.37 24.57 -29.60
C PRO A 159 -18.01 25.42 -30.72
N PRO A 160 -19.29 25.81 -30.58
CA PRO A 160 -19.94 26.73 -31.53
C PRO A 160 -19.13 28.02 -31.71
N GLY A 161 -19.00 28.50 -32.95
CA GLY A 161 -18.19 29.67 -33.32
C GLY A 161 -16.68 29.40 -33.53
N ALA A 162 -16.16 28.20 -33.21
CA ALA A 162 -14.74 27.88 -33.41
C ALA A 162 -14.35 27.81 -34.89
N ARG A 163 -13.28 28.53 -35.25
CA ARG A 163 -12.73 28.61 -36.60
C ARG A 163 -11.28 28.16 -36.67
N HIS A 164 -10.55 28.30 -35.58
CA HIS A 164 -9.17 27.87 -35.45
C HIS A 164 -8.97 27.05 -34.17
N MET A 165 -8.07 26.08 -34.21
CA MET A 165 -7.67 25.27 -33.06
C MET A 165 -6.15 25.24 -32.96
N GLU A 166 -5.60 25.54 -31.80
CA GLU A 166 -4.18 25.41 -31.46
C GLU A 166 -4.00 24.29 -30.43
N ILE A 167 -3.06 23.37 -30.70
CA ILE A 167 -2.68 22.28 -29.80
C ILE A 167 -1.22 22.46 -29.40
N GLU A 168 -0.94 22.47 -28.10
CA GLU A 168 0.40 22.57 -27.53
C GLU A 168 0.69 21.37 -26.62
N LEU A 169 1.75 20.60 -26.90
CA LEU A 169 2.18 19.47 -26.08
C LEU A 169 3.52 19.76 -25.40
N THR A 170 3.56 19.83 -24.07
CA THR A 170 4.71 20.27 -23.26
C THR A 170 5.11 19.22 -22.21
N ARG A 171 6.42 19.02 -21.98
CA ARG A 171 6.95 18.12 -20.92
C ARG A 171 6.96 18.78 -19.54
N TRP A 172 6.56 18.07 -18.47
CA TRP A 172 6.62 18.56 -17.09
C TRP A 172 7.95 18.17 -16.39
N LYS A 173 8.45 19.05 -15.50
CA LYS A 173 9.81 19.10 -14.91
C LYS A 173 10.48 17.74 -14.60
N THR A 174 11.62 17.43 -15.23
CA THR A 174 12.81 16.68 -14.70
C THR A 174 13.87 16.43 -15.79
N ARG A 175 15.11 16.11 -15.37
CA ARG A 175 16.39 16.03 -16.11
C ARG A 175 16.38 15.41 -17.52
N ALA A 176 17.36 15.87 -18.29
CA ALA A 176 17.58 15.74 -19.74
C ALA A 176 17.80 14.31 -20.23
N HIS A 177 16.83 13.81 -21.02
CA HIS A 177 17.02 12.74 -21.99
C HIS A 177 16.23 13.15 -23.25
N PRO A 178 16.75 12.88 -24.47
CA PRO A 178 16.07 13.19 -25.72
C PRO A 178 14.81 12.33 -25.90
N ILE A 179 13.74 12.93 -26.40
CA ILE A 179 12.46 12.28 -26.72
C ILE A 179 11.95 12.87 -28.04
N CYS A 180 11.45 12.04 -28.95
CA CYS A 180 10.79 12.48 -30.17
C CYS A 180 9.28 12.65 -29.92
N LEU A 181 8.71 13.76 -30.38
CA LEU A 181 7.27 14.08 -30.27
C LEU A 181 6.66 14.27 -31.67
N GLY A 182 5.64 13.48 -31.99
CA GLY A 182 4.79 13.61 -33.17
C GLY A 182 3.35 13.96 -32.78
N LEU A 183 2.68 14.79 -33.57
CA LEU A 183 1.30 15.22 -33.33
C LEU A 183 0.52 15.28 -34.65
N SER A 184 -0.66 14.68 -34.73
CA SER A 184 -1.53 14.66 -35.92
C SER A 184 -3.00 14.83 -35.56
N VAL A 185 -3.78 15.41 -36.47
CA VAL A 185 -5.22 15.66 -36.31
C VAL A 185 -5.96 15.16 -37.55
N LEU A 186 -7.06 14.43 -37.35
CA LEU A 186 -7.92 13.90 -38.42
C LEU A 186 -9.37 14.32 -38.19
N GLU A 187 -10.03 14.85 -39.23
CA GLU A 187 -11.49 15.08 -39.23
C GLU A 187 -12.23 13.75 -39.24
N THR A 188 -13.24 13.58 -38.37
CA THR A 188 -14.09 12.40 -38.36
C THR A 188 -15.53 12.77 -38.70
N SER A 189 -16.16 12.07 -39.64
CA SER A 189 -17.57 12.28 -39.97
C SER A 189 -18.48 11.85 -38.82
N LEU A 190 -19.43 12.73 -38.45
CA LEU A 190 -20.62 12.38 -37.67
C LEU A 190 -21.64 11.80 -38.62
N LEU A 191 -21.64 10.48 -38.81
CA LEU A 191 -22.80 9.67 -39.18
C LEU A 191 -22.32 8.20 -39.17
N PRO A 192 -23.01 7.29 -38.46
CA PRO A 192 -22.74 5.88 -38.60
C PRO A 192 -23.23 5.43 -39.99
N GLY A 193 -22.28 5.11 -40.87
CA GLY A 193 -22.51 4.35 -42.11
C GLY A 193 -23.23 5.09 -43.23
N VAL A 194 -22.49 5.81 -44.08
CA VAL A 194 -22.65 5.77 -45.56
C VAL A 194 -21.29 6.16 -46.16
N HIS A 195 -20.58 5.22 -46.78
CA HIS A 195 -19.56 5.56 -47.76
C HIS A 195 -20.24 5.74 -49.12
N THR A 196 -20.33 6.96 -49.62
CA THR A 196 -20.52 7.19 -51.06
C THR A 196 -19.16 6.99 -51.74
N ALA A 197 -18.99 5.90 -52.47
CA ALA A 197 -17.91 5.78 -53.45
C ALA A 197 -18.25 6.61 -54.70
N PRO A 198 -17.26 7.12 -55.46
CA PRO A 198 -17.52 7.72 -56.76
C PRO A 198 -17.93 6.64 -57.78
N ALA A 199 -18.79 7.03 -58.70
CA ALA A 199 -19.42 6.19 -59.71
C ALA A 199 -18.42 5.60 -60.72
N GLU A 200 -18.54 4.30 -60.97
CA GLU A 200 -18.46 3.66 -62.28
C GLU A 200 -19.36 2.41 -62.25
N ALA A 201 -20.33 2.34 -63.17
CA ALA A 201 -21.12 1.14 -63.50
C ALA A 201 -20.58 0.60 -64.84
N PRO A 202 -20.84 -0.66 -65.28
CA PRO A 202 -21.88 -1.59 -64.81
C PRO A 202 -21.47 -3.08 -64.70
N ALA A 203 -22.28 -3.88 -64.01
CA ALA A 203 -22.66 -5.23 -64.46
C ALA A 203 -23.85 -5.74 -63.61
N VAL A 204 -24.97 -5.97 -64.27
CA VAL A 204 -26.13 -6.69 -63.72
C VAL A 204 -25.73 -8.16 -63.61
N ILE A 205 -25.84 -8.74 -62.41
CA ILE A 205 -25.85 -10.19 -62.20
C ILE A 205 -27.18 -10.55 -61.55
N GLU A 206 -27.95 -11.36 -62.26
CA GLU A 206 -29.25 -11.91 -61.86
C GLU A 206 -29.18 -12.80 -60.60
N PRO A 207 -30.31 -13.05 -59.92
CA PRO A 207 -30.32 -13.76 -58.64
C PRO A 207 -29.95 -15.24 -58.84
N VAL A 208 -28.85 -15.67 -58.20
CA VAL A 208 -28.48 -17.08 -58.13
C VAL A 208 -29.42 -17.79 -57.15
N SER A 209 -30.28 -18.66 -57.69
CA SER A 209 -31.04 -19.65 -56.95
C SER A 209 -30.11 -20.60 -56.20
N TRP A 210 -30.26 -20.71 -54.88
CA TRP A 210 -29.58 -21.74 -54.09
C TRP A 210 -30.43 -23.01 -54.06
N THR A 211 -29.96 -24.06 -54.73
CA THR A 211 -30.30 -25.45 -54.39
C THR A 211 -29.30 -25.98 -53.37
N PRO A 212 -29.73 -26.69 -52.30
CA PRO A 212 -28.85 -27.11 -51.22
C PRO A 212 -27.97 -28.28 -51.66
N HIS A 213 -26.66 -28.18 -51.43
CA HIS A 213 -25.76 -29.34 -51.48
C HIS A 213 -25.68 -29.97 -50.08
N PRO A 214 -26.01 -31.26 -49.92
CA PRO A 214 -26.00 -31.92 -48.61
C PRO A 214 -24.58 -32.42 -48.33
N ALA A 215 -23.74 -31.61 -47.70
CA ALA A 215 -22.51 -32.09 -47.11
C ALA A 215 -22.01 -31.16 -45.99
N ARG A 216 -22.11 -31.63 -44.75
CA ARG A 216 -21.34 -31.20 -43.57
C ARG A 216 -21.69 -29.87 -42.88
N ALA A 217 -22.96 -29.44 -42.89
CA ALA A 217 -23.46 -28.64 -41.76
C ALA A 217 -23.44 -29.51 -40.49
N ARG A 218 -22.41 -29.39 -39.64
CA ARG A 218 -22.51 -29.88 -38.26
C ARG A 218 -23.52 -28.99 -37.53
N SER A 219 -24.79 -29.36 -37.59
CA SER A 219 -25.77 -28.84 -36.65
C SER A 219 -25.34 -29.28 -35.24
N ILE A 220 -24.63 -28.43 -34.52
CA ILE A 220 -24.43 -28.64 -33.09
C ILE A 220 -25.80 -28.42 -32.48
N LYS A 221 -26.53 -29.50 -32.16
CA LYS A 221 -27.74 -29.44 -31.37
C LYS A 221 -27.36 -28.93 -29.99
N CYS A 222 -27.38 -27.61 -29.80
CA CYS A 222 -27.20 -26.94 -28.52
C CYS A 222 -28.46 -27.06 -27.64
N LEU A 223 -29.19 -28.18 -27.77
CA LEU A 223 -30.50 -28.42 -27.16
C LEU A 223 -30.43 -29.20 -25.84
N ASP A 224 -29.29 -29.80 -25.49
CA ASP A 224 -29.18 -30.59 -24.25
C ASP A 224 -28.82 -29.75 -23.00
N PHE A 225 -28.63 -28.42 -23.13
CA PHE A 225 -28.24 -27.55 -22.01
C PHE A 225 -29.23 -26.44 -21.63
N LEU A 226 -30.28 -26.23 -22.42
CA LEU A 226 -31.21 -25.11 -22.24
C LEU A 226 -32.66 -25.63 -22.22
N GLY A 227 -33.01 -26.36 -21.15
CA GLY A 227 -34.42 -26.57 -20.81
C GLY A 227 -35.02 -25.30 -20.19
N PRO A 228 -36.35 -25.11 -20.24
CA PRO A 228 -37.04 -23.98 -19.60
C PRO A 228 -36.88 -23.94 -18.07
N GLU A 229 -36.36 -25.02 -17.47
CA GLU A 229 -35.98 -25.13 -16.05
C GLU A 229 -34.46 -25.19 -15.81
N ALA A 230 -33.61 -24.86 -16.79
CA ALA A 230 -32.15 -24.81 -16.61
C ALA A 230 -31.73 -23.58 -15.77
N ALA A 231 -32.16 -23.57 -14.50
CA ALA A 231 -31.52 -22.81 -13.46
C ALA A 231 -30.04 -23.23 -13.40
N LEU A 232 -29.16 -22.23 -13.50
CA LEU A 232 -27.91 -22.13 -12.75
C LEU A 232 -27.23 -23.48 -12.43
N ARG A 233 -26.46 -24.03 -13.37
CA ARG A 233 -25.34 -24.90 -12.97
C ARG A 233 -24.08 -24.03 -12.85
N PRO A 234 -23.51 -23.86 -11.64
CA PRO A 234 -22.25 -23.13 -11.44
C PRO A 234 -21.05 -23.77 -12.16
N ASP A 235 -21.23 -25.02 -12.62
CA ASP A 235 -20.18 -25.91 -13.10
C ASP A 235 -20.24 -26.16 -14.62
N ALA A 236 -21.02 -25.39 -15.38
CA ALA A 236 -20.95 -25.45 -16.84
C ALA A 236 -19.49 -25.12 -17.25
N PRO A 237 -18.81 -26.01 -18.00
CA PRO A 237 -17.37 -25.87 -18.24
C PRO A 237 -17.10 -24.52 -18.89
N ARG A 238 -16.17 -23.76 -18.30
CA ARG A 238 -15.69 -22.45 -18.79
C ARG A 238 -15.11 -22.50 -20.21
N ASP A 239 -14.95 -23.71 -20.75
CA ASP A 239 -14.23 -24.03 -21.99
C ASP A 239 -15.13 -24.66 -23.06
N ALA A 240 -16.44 -24.38 -23.06
CA ALA A 240 -17.27 -24.73 -24.22
C ALA A 240 -16.99 -23.73 -25.36
N TRP A 241 -16.00 -24.06 -26.19
CA TRP A 241 -15.63 -23.29 -27.38
C TRP A 241 -16.46 -23.74 -28.57
N ILE A 242 -16.99 -22.79 -29.33
CA ILE A 242 -17.40 -23.04 -30.72
C ILE A 242 -16.32 -22.43 -31.61
N ASP A 243 -15.58 -23.29 -32.29
CA ASP A 243 -14.77 -22.86 -33.44
C ASP A 243 -15.74 -22.53 -34.58
N VAL A 244 -15.82 -21.25 -34.93
CA VAL A 244 -16.60 -20.80 -36.09
C VAL A 244 -15.62 -20.58 -37.23
N ASP A 245 -15.56 -21.58 -38.12
CA ASP A 245 -14.86 -21.49 -39.41
C ASP A 245 -15.54 -20.43 -40.32
N HIS A 246 -15.04 -20.22 -41.54
CA HIS A 246 -15.68 -19.37 -42.55
C HIS A 246 -17.16 -19.71 -42.86
N GLU A 247 -17.62 -20.90 -42.48
CA GLU A 247 -19.01 -21.34 -42.61
C GLU A 247 -19.86 -20.91 -41.42
N ALA A 248 -21.02 -20.32 -41.70
CA ALA A 248 -21.87 -19.73 -40.69
C ALA A 248 -22.43 -20.78 -39.72
N CYS A 249 -22.23 -20.60 -38.42
CA CYS A 249 -22.85 -21.42 -37.38
C CYS A 249 -24.28 -20.93 -37.14
N ALA A 250 -25.27 -21.84 -37.12
CA ALA A 250 -26.67 -21.52 -36.85
C ALA A 250 -27.15 -22.18 -35.54
N VAL A 251 -27.72 -21.39 -34.65
CA VAL A 251 -28.32 -21.81 -33.37
C VAL A 251 -29.82 -21.53 -33.41
N GLU A 252 -30.64 -22.57 -33.24
CA GLU A 252 -32.10 -22.45 -33.18
C GLU A 252 -32.56 -22.52 -31.72
N LEU A 253 -33.45 -21.61 -31.31
CA LEU A 253 -33.95 -21.50 -29.94
C LEU A 253 -35.47 -21.39 -29.92
N ASP A 254 -36.09 -22.12 -28.99
CA ASP A 254 -37.50 -21.95 -28.64
C ASP A 254 -37.63 -20.82 -27.62
N ILE A 255 -38.47 -19.83 -27.94
CA ILE A 255 -38.72 -18.64 -27.11
C ILE A 255 -40.19 -18.49 -26.74
N SER A 256 -40.99 -19.54 -26.92
CA SER A 256 -42.45 -19.55 -26.74
C SER A 256 -42.93 -19.10 -25.35
N ASN A 257 -42.08 -19.16 -24.32
CA ASN A 257 -42.40 -18.80 -22.93
C ASN A 257 -41.69 -17.52 -22.43
N ALA A 258 -41.00 -16.78 -23.31
CA ALA A 258 -40.25 -15.59 -22.93
C ALA A 258 -41.07 -14.31 -23.18
N ALA A 259 -41.28 -13.49 -22.14
CA ALA A 259 -42.01 -12.21 -22.24
C ALA A 259 -41.20 -11.12 -22.97
N ASP A 260 -39.88 -11.20 -22.85
CA ASP A 260 -38.86 -10.47 -23.61
C ASP A 260 -37.71 -11.47 -23.84
N VAL A 261 -37.07 -11.48 -25.01
CA VAL A 261 -35.92 -12.35 -25.30
C VAL A 261 -34.76 -11.44 -25.64
N GLN A 262 -33.88 -11.18 -24.67
CA GLN A 262 -32.59 -10.59 -24.98
C GLN A 262 -31.61 -11.72 -25.26
N ILE A 263 -30.99 -11.72 -26.44
CA ILE A 263 -29.94 -12.67 -26.84
C ILE A 263 -28.61 -11.94 -26.77
N ALA A 264 -27.72 -12.32 -25.87
CA ALA A 264 -26.39 -11.73 -25.79
C ALA A 264 -25.31 -12.72 -26.23
N LEU A 265 -24.41 -12.26 -27.10
CA LEU A 265 -23.28 -13.04 -27.60
C LEU A 265 -21.99 -12.36 -27.16
N ARG A 266 -21.13 -13.10 -26.46
CA ARG A 266 -19.78 -12.65 -26.16
C ARG A 266 -18.84 -13.28 -27.18
N VAL A 267 -18.15 -12.46 -27.96
CA VAL A 267 -17.19 -12.92 -28.97
C VAL A 267 -15.80 -12.47 -28.58
N THR A 268 -14.85 -13.40 -28.51
CA THR A 268 -13.46 -13.16 -28.11
C THR A 268 -12.52 -13.64 -29.21
N SER A 269 -12.11 -12.75 -30.10
CA SER A 269 -11.14 -13.09 -31.16
C SER A 269 -9.71 -13.03 -30.62
N GLU A 270 -8.87 -14.02 -30.96
CA GLU A 270 -7.41 -13.96 -30.76
C GLU A 270 -6.71 -13.10 -31.83
N THR A 271 -7.39 -12.82 -32.95
CA THR A 271 -6.87 -11.99 -34.05
C THR A 271 -7.59 -10.63 -34.11
N PRO A 272 -6.86 -9.49 -34.05
CA PRO A 272 -7.44 -8.14 -34.03
C PRO A 272 -8.23 -7.71 -35.29
N ALA A 273 -8.21 -8.50 -36.36
CA ALA A 273 -8.74 -8.12 -37.69
C ALA A 273 -10.06 -8.82 -38.10
N ALA A 274 -10.57 -9.76 -37.30
CA ALA A 274 -11.81 -10.48 -37.63
C ALA A 274 -13.05 -9.63 -37.27
N GLY A 275 -13.87 -9.30 -38.26
CA GLY A 275 -15.25 -8.85 -38.04
C GLY A 275 -16.17 -10.05 -37.82
N VAL A 276 -17.23 -9.90 -37.04
CA VAL A 276 -18.23 -10.96 -36.86
C VAL A 276 -19.61 -10.41 -37.24
N GLU A 277 -20.32 -11.19 -38.04
CA GLU A 277 -21.68 -10.90 -38.46
C GLU A 277 -22.63 -11.80 -37.68
N VAL A 278 -23.64 -11.19 -37.05
CA VAL A 278 -24.70 -11.92 -36.35
C VAL A 278 -26.03 -11.59 -37.01
N THR A 279 -26.80 -12.60 -37.36
CA THR A 279 -28.13 -12.48 -37.95
C THR A 279 -29.13 -13.24 -37.11
N ALA A 280 -30.25 -12.62 -36.72
CA ALA A 280 -31.36 -13.30 -36.06
C ALA A 280 -32.59 -13.33 -36.97
N ALA A 281 -33.25 -14.49 -37.06
CA ALA A 281 -34.48 -14.70 -37.79
C ALA A 281 -35.55 -15.29 -36.86
N PHE A 282 -36.64 -14.57 -36.65
CA PHE A 282 -37.73 -14.99 -35.76
C PHE A 282 -38.79 -15.79 -36.53
N ARG A 283 -39.42 -16.75 -35.83
CA ARG A 283 -40.50 -17.60 -36.36
C ARG A 283 -41.70 -17.56 -35.42
N ASP A 284 -42.90 -17.63 -35.98
CA ASP A 284 -44.15 -17.76 -35.22
C ASP A 284 -44.49 -19.23 -34.90
N ARG A 285 -45.67 -19.48 -34.30
CA ARG A 285 -46.14 -20.83 -33.93
C ARG A 285 -46.37 -21.76 -35.13
N SER A 286 -46.51 -21.21 -36.34
CA SER A 286 -46.64 -21.98 -37.58
C SER A 286 -45.30 -22.30 -38.23
N GLY A 287 -44.19 -21.80 -37.66
CA GLY A 287 -42.83 -21.97 -38.18
C GLY A 287 -42.48 -21.02 -39.33
N GLN A 288 -43.37 -20.08 -39.68
CA GLN A 288 -43.16 -19.10 -40.73
C GLN A 288 -42.55 -17.81 -40.18
N ALA A 289 -41.86 -17.06 -41.05
CA ALA A 289 -41.40 -15.72 -40.73
C ALA A 289 -42.63 -14.80 -40.56
N PRO A 290 -42.71 -13.98 -39.48
CA PRO A 290 -43.82 -13.05 -39.29
C PRO A 290 -44.02 -12.12 -40.51
N PRO A 291 -45.27 -11.80 -40.91
CA PRO A 291 -45.52 -10.90 -42.05
C PRO A 291 -44.95 -9.49 -41.80
N ASP A 292 -44.42 -8.85 -42.85
CA ASP A 292 -43.94 -7.45 -42.90
C ASP A 292 -42.77 -7.05 -41.98
N GLN A 293 -41.59 -7.72 -42.02
CA GLN A 293 -40.30 -7.06 -41.66
C GLN A 293 -39.03 -7.90 -41.96
N PRO A 294 -37.84 -7.25 -42.03
CA PRO A 294 -36.59 -7.84 -42.50
C PRO A 294 -35.87 -8.62 -41.40
N THR A 295 -35.12 -9.64 -41.83
CA THR A 295 -34.02 -10.24 -41.06
C THR A 295 -33.09 -9.12 -40.60
N LEU A 296 -32.97 -8.86 -39.28
CA LEU A 296 -32.03 -7.87 -38.78
C LEU A 296 -30.61 -8.44 -38.88
N ILE A 297 -29.81 -7.90 -39.81
CA ILE A 297 -28.39 -8.22 -39.98
C ILE A 297 -27.60 -7.16 -39.21
N GLU A 298 -26.99 -7.53 -38.09
CA GLU A 298 -26.05 -6.66 -37.39
C GLU A 298 -24.62 -7.13 -37.67
N THR A 299 -23.93 -6.43 -38.59
CA THR A 299 -22.52 -6.68 -38.90
C THR A 299 -21.64 -5.76 -38.06
N ARG A 300 -20.79 -6.30 -37.17
CA ARG A 300 -19.86 -5.50 -36.36
C ARG A 300 -18.39 -5.87 -36.62
N ARG A 301 -17.52 -4.86 -36.73
CA ARG A 301 -16.06 -5.02 -36.78
C ARG A 301 -15.50 -4.78 -35.37
N TRP A 302 -14.75 -5.74 -34.80
CA TRP A 302 -14.41 -5.78 -33.37
C TRP A 302 -13.03 -5.20 -33.05
N PRO A 303 -12.95 -4.38 -31.97
CA PRO A 303 -11.88 -4.57 -30.98
C PRO A 303 -12.34 -4.53 -29.51
N VAL A 304 -13.66 -4.48 -29.20
CA VAL A 304 -14.17 -4.41 -27.81
C VAL A 304 -15.36 -5.35 -27.60
N LEU A 305 -15.36 -6.11 -26.49
CA LEU A 305 -16.48 -6.91 -25.97
C LEU A 305 -17.83 -6.21 -26.22
N SER A 306 -18.70 -6.81 -27.03
CA SER A 306 -20.03 -6.25 -27.30
C SER A 306 -21.06 -7.37 -27.44
N ALA A 307 -22.21 -7.20 -26.78
CA ALA A 307 -23.38 -8.04 -26.93
C ALA A 307 -24.25 -7.50 -28.07
N CYS A 308 -24.66 -8.36 -29.02
CA CYS A 308 -25.82 -8.07 -29.87
C CYS A 308 -27.09 -8.17 -29.02
N ARG A 309 -28.16 -7.47 -29.38
CA ARG A 309 -29.48 -7.62 -28.74
C ARG A 309 -30.53 -7.73 -29.83
N PHE A 310 -31.36 -8.74 -29.73
CA PHE A 310 -32.54 -8.87 -30.58
C PHE A 310 -33.77 -8.72 -29.69
N PHE A 311 -34.83 -8.12 -30.21
CA PHE A 311 -36.14 -8.07 -29.54
C PHE A 311 -37.10 -8.91 -30.36
N PRO A 312 -37.75 -9.92 -29.77
CA PRO A 312 -38.69 -10.75 -30.50
C PRO A 312 -39.93 -9.91 -30.85
N PRO A 313 -40.43 -9.98 -32.09
CA PRO A 313 -41.72 -9.38 -32.41
C PRO A 313 -42.84 -10.11 -31.66
N ALA A 314 -43.95 -9.40 -31.41
CA ALA A 314 -45.10 -9.96 -30.72
C ALA A 314 -45.61 -11.23 -31.42
N GLY A 315 -45.70 -12.34 -30.69
CA GLY A 315 -46.14 -13.64 -31.22
C GLY A 315 -45.03 -14.55 -31.77
N ALA A 316 -43.77 -14.11 -31.76
CA ALA A 316 -42.64 -14.98 -32.08
C ALA A 316 -42.50 -16.10 -31.03
N THR A 317 -42.30 -17.33 -31.50
CA THR A 317 -42.11 -18.52 -30.65
C THR A 317 -40.80 -19.24 -30.92
N GLY A 318 -40.05 -18.86 -31.95
CA GLY A 318 -38.70 -19.37 -32.21
C GLY A 318 -37.77 -18.29 -32.76
N VAL A 319 -36.47 -18.48 -32.61
CA VAL A 319 -35.43 -17.63 -33.19
C VAL A 319 -34.23 -18.46 -33.67
N SER A 320 -33.83 -18.22 -34.92
CA SER A 320 -32.62 -18.77 -35.53
C SER A 320 -31.53 -17.69 -35.54
N ILE A 321 -30.40 -17.95 -34.90
CA ILE A 321 -29.28 -17.03 -34.81
C ILE A 321 -28.12 -17.60 -35.63
N ARG A 322 -27.68 -16.86 -36.63
CA ARG A 322 -26.55 -17.21 -37.49
C ARG A 322 -25.37 -16.32 -37.17
N ILE A 323 -24.20 -16.91 -36.93
CA ILE A 323 -22.95 -16.20 -36.65
C ILE A 323 -21.93 -16.53 -37.73
N ARG A 324 -21.28 -15.51 -38.31
CA ARG A 324 -20.29 -15.67 -39.37
C ARG A 324 -19.06 -14.80 -39.11
N ALA A 325 -17.86 -15.37 -39.25
CA ALA A 325 -16.61 -14.61 -39.24
C ALA A 325 -16.36 -13.94 -40.60
N THR A 326 -15.88 -12.70 -40.59
CA THR A 326 -15.58 -11.90 -41.79
C THR A 326 -14.15 -11.32 -41.66
N GLY A 327 -13.31 -11.49 -42.68
CA GLY A 327 -12.08 -10.69 -42.82
C GLY A 327 -10.74 -11.25 -42.29
N THR A 328 -10.55 -12.56 -42.13
CA THR A 328 -9.19 -13.15 -41.94
C THR A 328 -8.91 -14.23 -42.98
N ALA A 329 -7.64 -14.40 -43.37
CA ALA A 329 -7.21 -15.46 -44.31
C ALA A 329 -7.08 -16.84 -43.63
N ASP A 330 -6.99 -16.87 -42.29
CA ASP A 330 -6.72 -18.07 -41.49
C ASP A 330 -7.90 -18.53 -40.60
N GLY A 331 -9.11 -18.02 -40.88
CA GLY A 331 -10.37 -18.74 -40.67
C GLY A 331 -10.91 -19.05 -39.27
N ASN A 332 -10.20 -18.83 -38.16
CA ASN A 332 -10.68 -19.29 -36.85
C ASN A 332 -11.06 -18.15 -35.90
N VAL A 333 -12.35 -17.98 -35.62
CA VAL A 333 -12.87 -17.13 -34.52
C VAL A 333 -13.34 -18.02 -33.38
N ARG A 334 -12.73 -17.84 -32.20
CA ARG A 334 -13.19 -18.48 -30.96
C ARG A 334 -14.32 -17.68 -30.33
N ILE A 335 -15.47 -18.32 -30.14
CA ILE A 335 -16.58 -17.73 -29.40
C ILE A 335 -16.63 -18.37 -28.01
N SER A 336 -16.42 -17.57 -26.96
CA SER A 336 -16.56 -18.00 -25.57
C SER A 336 -17.84 -17.39 -24.98
N ASN A 337 -18.70 -18.24 -24.42
CA ASN A 337 -20.07 -17.98 -23.95
C ASN A 337 -21.15 -17.88 -25.03
N ILE A 338 -21.90 -18.98 -25.13
CA ILE A 338 -23.07 -19.11 -25.98
C ILE A 338 -24.25 -18.46 -25.25
N LEU A 339 -24.70 -17.33 -25.80
CA LEU A 339 -26.11 -17.03 -25.97
C LEU A 339 -26.94 -17.01 -24.68
N ARG A 340 -27.06 -15.83 -24.07
CA ARG A 340 -27.99 -15.62 -22.95
C ARG A 340 -29.34 -15.26 -23.51
N VAL A 341 -30.38 -16.04 -23.22
CA VAL A 341 -31.79 -15.64 -23.39
C VAL A 341 -32.27 -15.11 -22.05
N ALA A 342 -32.27 -13.79 -21.85
CA ALA A 342 -32.87 -13.22 -20.65
C ALA A 342 -34.38 -13.15 -20.86
N THR A 343 -35.14 -13.93 -20.09
CA THR A 343 -36.61 -13.92 -20.03
C THR A 343 -37.16 -12.81 -19.12
N GLN A 344 -36.27 -11.99 -18.53
CA GLN A 344 -36.62 -10.93 -17.60
C GLN A 344 -37.05 -9.67 -18.35
N ARG A 345 -38.17 -9.07 -17.91
CA ARG A 345 -38.66 -7.80 -18.45
C ARG A 345 -37.64 -6.69 -18.21
N LEU A 346 -37.46 -5.79 -19.19
CA LEU A 346 -36.62 -4.61 -19.01
C LEU A 346 -37.23 -3.65 -17.98
N GLY A 347 -36.49 -3.35 -16.92
CA GLY A 347 -36.94 -2.50 -15.82
C GLY A 347 -36.10 -2.61 -14.56
N LEU A 348 -36.65 -2.12 -13.44
CA LEU A 348 -35.99 -2.05 -12.14
C LEU A 348 -36.77 -2.83 -11.07
N SER A 349 -36.10 -3.72 -10.35
CA SER A 349 -36.60 -4.27 -9.09
C SER A 349 -36.00 -3.47 -7.94
N VAL A 350 -36.82 -2.69 -7.25
CA VAL A 350 -36.39 -1.92 -6.08
C VAL A 350 -36.42 -2.85 -4.87
N VAL A 351 -35.24 -3.24 -4.37
CA VAL A 351 -35.12 -4.13 -3.21
C VAL A 351 -34.89 -3.29 -1.96
N VAL A 352 -35.80 -3.40 -1.00
CA VAL A 352 -35.74 -2.70 0.30
C VAL A 352 -35.61 -3.74 1.40
N ALA A 353 -34.45 -3.78 2.07
CA ALA A 353 -34.25 -4.59 3.26
C ALA A 353 -34.85 -3.86 4.47
N VAL A 354 -35.77 -4.51 5.18
CA VAL A 354 -36.57 -3.91 6.26
C VAL A 354 -36.28 -4.64 7.57
N TYR A 355 -35.70 -3.93 8.54
CA TYR A 355 -35.45 -4.41 9.89
C TYR A 355 -35.74 -3.28 10.89
N LYS A 356 -36.70 -3.49 11.79
CA LYS A 356 -37.08 -2.54 12.84
C LYS A 356 -37.24 -1.09 12.33
N ALA A 357 -38.04 -0.92 11.27
CA ALA A 357 -38.12 0.31 10.47
C ALA A 357 -39.53 0.95 10.44
N GLU A 358 -40.44 0.61 11.35
CA GLU A 358 -41.82 1.13 11.36
C GLU A 358 -41.87 2.68 11.24
N GLU A 359 -41.00 3.36 11.99
CA GLU A 359 -40.94 4.84 12.03
C GLU A 359 -40.21 5.47 10.84
N LEU A 360 -39.43 4.68 10.10
CA LEU A 360 -38.51 5.17 9.04
C LEU A 360 -39.12 5.04 7.64
N LEU A 361 -39.92 3.99 7.45
CA LEU A 361 -40.56 3.68 6.18
C LEU A 361 -41.45 4.78 5.58
N PRO A 362 -42.19 5.62 6.35
CA PRO A 362 -43.14 6.57 5.76
C PRO A 362 -42.55 7.51 4.71
N GLU A 363 -41.35 8.05 4.94
CA GLU A 363 -40.69 8.96 3.99
C GLU A 363 -40.20 8.22 2.73
N LEU A 364 -39.65 7.01 2.88
CA LEU A 364 -39.27 6.16 1.75
C LEU A 364 -40.49 5.78 0.91
N LEU A 365 -41.58 5.35 1.53
CA LEU A 365 -42.80 4.95 0.85
C LEU A 365 -43.44 6.11 0.07
N LYS A 366 -43.40 7.33 0.64
CA LYS A 366 -43.79 8.55 -0.08
C LYS A 366 -42.89 8.82 -1.29
N ALA A 367 -41.58 8.65 -1.14
CA ALA A 367 -40.62 8.82 -2.23
C ALA A 367 -40.82 7.79 -3.36
N LEU A 368 -41.10 6.53 -3.03
CA LEU A 368 -41.40 5.45 -3.99
C LEU A 368 -42.71 5.70 -4.75
N ALA A 369 -43.74 6.20 -4.07
CA ALA A 369 -45.00 6.58 -4.72
C ALA A 369 -44.87 7.80 -5.66
N SER A 370 -43.83 8.61 -5.48
CA SER A 370 -43.58 9.82 -6.27
C SER A 370 -42.70 9.59 -7.52
N GLN A 371 -42.34 8.35 -7.83
CA GLN A 371 -41.43 8.06 -8.94
C GLN A 371 -42.06 8.39 -10.31
N THR A 372 -41.27 8.99 -11.19
CA THR A 372 -41.72 9.39 -12.54
C THR A 372 -41.59 8.30 -13.59
N LEU A 373 -40.90 7.19 -13.27
CA LEU A 373 -40.81 6.02 -14.14
C LEU A 373 -42.19 5.34 -14.22
N PRO A 374 -42.65 4.91 -15.41
CA PRO A 374 -43.92 4.18 -15.54
C PRO A 374 -43.97 2.93 -14.65
N HIS A 375 -45.11 2.71 -13.98
CA HIS A 375 -45.26 1.65 -12.97
C HIS A 375 -45.16 0.22 -13.54
N ASP A 376 -45.26 0.03 -14.86
CA ASP A 376 -45.05 -1.25 -15.54
C ASP A 376 -43.57 -1.56 -15.83
N ARG A 377 -42.67 -0.63 -15.49
CA ARG A 377 -41.21 -0.71 -15.63
C ARG A 377 -40.46 -0.87 -14.31
N PHE A 378 -41.17 -0.90 -13.18
CA PHE A 378 -40.55 -1.25 -11.91
C PHE A 378 -41.48 -2.01 -10.97
N GLU A 379 -40.88 -2.73 -10.04
CA GLU A 379 -41.55 -3.33 -8.88
C GLU A 379 -40.81 -2.97 -7.60
N VAL A 380 -41.49 -3.08 -6.46
CA VAL A 380 -40.88 -2.92 -5.13
C VAL A 380 -40.95 -4.22 -4.33
N ILE A 381 -39.81 -4.67 -3.84
CA ILE A 381 -39.66 -5.90 -3.05
C ILE A 381 -39.21 -5.50 -1.65
N PHE A 382 -40.16 -5.50 -0.71
CA PHE A 382 -39.86 -5.31 0.70
C PHE A 382 -39.50 -6.65 1.31
N VAL A 383 -38.27 -6.78 1.79
CA VAL A 383 -37.79 -7.98 2.47
C VAL A 383 -37.72 -7.70 3.95
N ILE A 384 -38.74 -8.15 4.68
CA ILE A 384 -38.80 -8.07 6.14
C ILE A 384 -37.87 -9.12 6.68
N ASN A 385 -36.90 -8.68 7.47
CA ASN A 385 -35.93 -9.55 8.08
C ASN A 385 -36.02 -9.43 9.61
N GLY A 386 -35.92 -10.56 10.32
CA GLY A 386 -35.93 -10.60 11.77
C GLY A 386 -37.31 -10.43 12.41
N GLU A 387 -37.33 -10.01 13.67
CA GLU A 387 -38.55 -9.94 14.48
C GLU A 387 -39.55 -8.88 13.97
N PRO A 388 -40.87 -9.17 14.00
CA PRO A 388 -41.89 -8.19 13.62
C PRO A 388 -41.92 -6.97 14.56
N ASP A 389 -41.94 -5.76 14.00
CA ASP A 389 -41.97 -4.48 14.74
C ASP A 389 -43.15 -3.56 14.38
N GLY A 390 -43.96 -3.93 13.37
CA GLY A 390 -45.02 -3.08 12.82
C GLY A 390 -44.77 -2.59 11.39
N SER A 391 -43.53 -2.72 10.88
CA SER A 391 -43.15 -2.35 9.51
C SER A 391 -44.06 -2.95 8.45
N GLU A 392 -44.43 -4.23 8.59
CA GLU A 392 -45.31 -4.92 7.64
C GLU A 392 -46.66 -4.23 7.49
N ARG A 393 -47.25 -3.79 8.62
CA ARG A 393 -48.55 -3.10 8.63
C ARG A 393 -48.47 -1.78 7.87
N VAL A 394 -47.40 -1.02 8.04
CA VAL A 394 -47.15 0.25 7.34
C VAL A 394 -47.03 0.01 5.83
N ILE A 395 -46.26 -1.00 5.42
CA ILE A 395 -46.07 -1.37 4.00
C ILE A 395 -47.40 -1.82 3.37
N ARG A 396 -48.18 -2.67 4.06
CA ARG A 396 -49.48 -3.14 3.57
C ARG A 396 -50.45 -1.97 3.37
N LYS A 397 -50.53 -1.05 4.33
CA LYS A 397 -51.37 0.15 4.22
C LYS A 397 -50.97 1.03 3.03
N TRP A 398 -49.68 1.19 2.78
CA TRP A 398 -49.19 1.95 1.63
C TRP A 398 -49.51 1.27 0.29
N HIS A 399 -49.30 -0.05 0.21
CA HIS A 399 -49.62 -0.85 -0.97
C HIS A 399 -51.13 -0.85 -1.28
N ASP A 400 -51.97 -0.78 -0.24
CA ASP A 400 -53.42 -0.61 -0.37
C ASP A 400 -53.84 0.72 -0.98
N ALA A 401 -53.10 1.79 -0.68
CA ALA A 401 -53.34 3.12 -1.23
C ALA A 401 -52.74 3.31 -2.64
N HIS A 402 -51.74 2.52 -3.04
CA HIS A 402 -50.99 2.69 -4.30
C HIS A 402 -51.00 1.42 -5.16
N ARG A 403 -52.20 0.85 -5.39
CA ARG A 403 -52.42 -0.41 -6.15
C ARG A 403 -51.86 -0.44 -7.57
N THR A 404 -51.52 0.71 -8.13
CA THR A 404 -50.92 0.80 -9.47
C THR A 404 -49.42 0.50 -9.47
N ILE A 405 -48.77 0.46 -8.31
CA ILE A 405 -47.36 0.06 -8.16
C ILE A 405 -47.31 -1.41 -7.76
N ASP A 406 -46.60 -2.22 -8.54
CA ASP A 406 -46.39 -3.63 -8.20
C ASP A 406 -45.44 -3.74 -7.01
N ALA A 407 -45.96 -4.16 -5.85
CA ALA A 407 -45.16 -4.34 -4.65
C ALA A 407 -45.45 -5.67 -3.96
N LYS A 408 -44.40 -6.30 -3.43
CA LYS A 408 -44.51 -7.54 -2.65
C LYS A 408 -43.73 -7.46 -1.34
N ILE A 409 -44.23 -8.22 -0.38
CA ILE A 409 -43.61 -8.42 0.93
C ILE A 409 -43.09 -9.85 0.97
N VAL A 410 -41.81 -10.00 1.33
CA VAL A 410 -41.13 -11.28 1.47
C VAL A 410 -40.47 -11.32 2.84
N HIS A 411 -40.40 -12.49 3.46
CA HIS A 411 -39.79 -12.68 4.77
C HIS A 411 -38.46 -13.41 4.66
N GLU A 412 -37.50 -13.01 5.48
CA GLU A 412 -36.22 -13.67 5.71
C GLU A 412 -36.06 -13.91 7.21
N ASP A 413 -35.88 -15.17 7.60
CA ASP A 413 -35.87 -15.56 9.02
C ASP A 413 -34.56 -15.16 9.71
N ILE A 414 -33.46 -15.05 8.96
CA ILE A 414 -32.13 -14.77 9.51
C ILE A 414 -31.79 -13.28 9.38
N ALA A 415 -31.86 -12.57 10.52
CA ALA A 415 -31.51 -11.16 10.68
C ALA A 415 -30.11 -10.81 10.12
N SER A 416 -30.10 -10.21 8.93
CA SER A 416 -28.92 -9.73 8.21
C SER A 416 -29.36 -8.92 6.97
N PRO A 417 -28.89 -7.68 6.79
CA PRO A 417 -29.11 -6.92 5.55
C PRO A 417 -28.67 -7.69 4.30
N GLY A 418 -27.56 -8.44 4.38
CA GLY A 418 -27.06 -9.27 3.30
C GLY A 418 -28.04 -10.39 2.90
N ASN A 419 -28.60 -11.12 3.88
CA ASN A 419 -29.62 -12.14 3.60
C ASN A 419 -30.87 -11.54 2.96
N ALA A 420 -31.34 -10.40 3.48
CA ALA A 420 -32.50 -9.71 2.93
C ALA A 420 -32.27 -9.28 1.47
N ARG A 421 -31.09 -8.72 1.16
CA ARG A 421 -30.71 -8.34 -0.22
C ARG A 421 -30.56 -9.57 -1.14
N ASN A 422 -30.00 -10.67 -0.65
CA ASN A 422 -29.95 -11.94 -1.37
C ASN A 422 -31.35 -12.45 -1.71
N ARG A 423 -32.26 -12.48 -0.73
CA ARG A 423 -33.65 -12.90 -0.93
C ARG A 423 -34.34 -11.99 -1.95
N GLY A 424 -34.18 -10.68 -1.82
CA GLY A 424 -34.70 -9.72 -2.79
C GLY A 424 -34.18 -9.95 -4.21
N ALA A 425 -32.89 -10.31 -4.36
CA ALA A 425 -32.31 -10.63 -5.66
C ALA A 425 -32.86 -11.91 -6.29
N VAL A 426 -33.16 -12.94 -5.49
CA VAL A 426 -33.87 -14.15 -5.96
C VAL A 426 -35.26 -13.78 -6.46
N GLU A 427 -35.94 -12.90 -5.76
CA GLU A 427 -37.33 -12.50 -6.00
C GLU A 427 -37.51 -11.52 -7.19
N ALA A 428 -36.46 -10.83 -7.60
CA ALA A 428 -36.49 -9.83 -8.68
C ALA A 428 -36.92 -10.39 -10.05
N ARG A 429 -37.91 -9.75 -10.69
CA ARG A 429 -38.42 -10.15 -12.02
C ARG A 429 -37.86 -9.30 -13.15
N PHE A 430 -37.48 -8.06 -12.87
CA PHE A 430 -36.90 -7.18 -13.88
C PHE A 430 -35.40 -7.44 -14.11
N SER A 431 -34.89 -6.92 -15.22
CA SER A 431 -33.50 -7.13 -15.67
C SER A 431 -32.43 -6.52 -14.76
N HIS A 432 -32.78 -5.51 -13.95
CA HIS A 432 -31.87 -4.85 -13.02
C HIS A 432 -32.49 -4.69 -11.63
N ILE A 433 -31.63 -4.66 -10.61
CA ILE A 433 -31.97 -4.40 -9.21
C ILE A 433 -31.37 -3.06 -8.80
N THR A 434 -32.13 -2.26 -8.07
CA THR A 434 -31.60 -1.15 -7.27
C THR A 434 -31.89 -1.43 -5.80
N PHE A 435 -30.88 -1.26 -4.95
CA PHE A 435 -31.02 -1.42 -3.51
C PHE A 435 -31.28 -0.06 -2.88
N VAL A 436 -32.33 0.03 -2.06
CA VAL A 436 -32.67 1.24 -1.30
C VAL A 436 -32.82 0.86 0.16
N ASP A 437 -32.05 1.51 1.04
CA ASP A 437 -32.12 1.23 2.47
C ASP A 437 -33.41 1.85 3.06
N CYS A 438 -34.02 1.17 4.05
CA CYS A 438 -35.34 1.53 4.59
C CYS A 438 -35.39 2.86 5.35
N ASP A 439 -34.21 3.43 5.63
CA ASP A 439 -33.99 4.69 6.31
C ASP A 439 -33.53 5.82 5.39
N ASP A 440 -33.40 5.53 4.11
CA ASP A 440 -33.04 6.49 3.09
C ASP A 440 -34.24 6.92 2.25
N THR A 441 -34.04 7.92 1.40
CA THR A 441 -35.09 8.37 0.45
C THR A 441 -34.48 8.58 -0.94
N VAL A 442 -35.34 8.80 -1.94
CA VAL A 442 -34.91 9.01 -3.33
C VAL A 442 -35.67 10.18 -3.94
N SER A 443 -35.09 10.83 -4.97
CA SER A 443 -35.79 11.88 -5.73
C SER A 443 -36.87 11.28 -6.64
N PRO A 444 -37.89 12.06 -7.07
CA PRO A 444 -38.92 11.60 -8.00
C PRO A 444 -38.38 11.01 -9.31
N GLY A 445 -37.26 11.55 -9.83
CA GLY A 445 -36.65 11.05 -11.07
C GLY A 445 -35.54 10.02 -10.87
N PHE A 446 -35.37 9.49 -9.65
CA PHE A 446 -34.34 8.51 -9.33
C PHE A 446 -34.41 7.28 -10.23
N LEU A 447 -35.56 6.59 -10.27
CA LEU A 447 -35.75 5.39 -11.08
C LEU A 447 -35.70 5.69 -12.58
N ALA A 448 -36.23 6.83 -13.03
CA ALA A 448 -36.20 7.22 -14.43
C ALA A 448 -34.77 7.40 -14.96
N GLY A 449 -33.92 8.10 -14.22
CA GLY A 449 -32.52 8.29 -14.61
C GLY A 449 -31.69 7.01 -14.55
N LEU A 450 -31.95 6.12 -13.59
CA LEU A 450 -31.31 4.80 -13.57
C LEU A 450 -31.77 3.93 -14.74
N PHE A 451 -33.06 3.95 -15.06
CA PHE A 451 -33.66 3.19 -16.17
C PHE A 451 -33.07 3.61 -17.54
N ASP A 452 -32.91 4.91 -17.77
CA ASP A 452 -32.31 5.47 -18.99
C ASP A 452 -30.85 4.98 -19.19
N ALA A 453 -30.12 4.81 -18.09
CA ALA A 453 -28.74 4.39 -18.12
C ALA A 453 -28.52 2.86 -18.22
N LEU A 454 -29.58 2.03 -18.24
CA LEU A 454 -29.45 0.57 -18.21
C LEU A 454 -28.73 -0.04 -19.43
N GLY A 455 -28.15 -1.21 -19.22
CA GLY A 455 -27.44 -1.99 -20.23
C GLY A 455 -26.95 -3.31 -19.65
N GLU A 456 -26.65 -4.29 -20.49
CA GLU A 456 -26.48 -5.68 -20.05
C GLU A 456 -25.34 -5.87 -19.05
N ASP A 457 -24.22 -5.23 -19.35
CA ASP A 457 -23.02 -5.24 -18.50
C ASP A 457 -22.82 -3.87 -17.84
N ILE A 458 -23.88 -3.07 -17.72
CA ILE A 458 -23.81 -1.71 -17.23
C ILE A 458 -24.32 -1.64 -15.81
N ILE A 459 -23.49 -1.08 -14.93
CA ILE A 459 -23.94 -0.56 -13.64
C ILE A 459 -24.26 0.91 -13.83
N ALA A 460 -25.56 1.25 -13.78
CA ALA A 460 -26.01 2.62 -13.80
C ALA A 460 -25.81 3.24 -12.41
N VAL A 461 -25.38 4.50 -12.36
CA VAL A 461 -25.04 5.22 -11.13
C VAL A 461 -25.79 6.55 -11.11
N ALA A 462 -26.63 6.75 -10.10
CA ALA A 462 -27.32 8.00 -9.80
C ALA A 462 -26.45 8.91 -8.91
N ASP A 463 -26.81 10.18 -8.83
CA ASP A 463 -26.18 11.12 -7.89
C ASP A 463 -26.52 10.73 -6.44
N VAL A 464 -25.66 11.12 -5.50
CA VAL A 464 -25.87 10.90 -4.06
C VAL A 464 -25.82 12.24 -3.36
N VAL A 465 -26.64 12.43 -2.35
CA VAL A 465 -26.54 13.54 -1.39
C VAL A 465 -26.74 13.02 0.02
N ASP A 466 -26.01 13.60 0.97
CA ASP A 466 -26.20 13.31 2.39
C ASP A 466 -27.25 14.26 2.96
N ILE A 467 -28.09 13.78 3.87
CA ILE A 467 -29.13 14.56 4.55
C ILE A 467 -28.85 14.53 6.05
N THR A 468 -28.76 15.68 6.72
CA THR A 468 -28.55 15.73 8.18
C THR A 468 -29.83 15.31 8.94
N PRO A 469 -29.75 15.00 10.25
CA PRO A 469 -30.94 14.75 11.07
C PRO A 469 -31.97 15.90 11.02
N GLU A 470 -31.51 17.13 10.81
CA GLU A 470 -32.32 18.34 10.70
C GLU A 470 -32.95 18.51 9.30
N GLY A 471 -32.62 17.63 8.35
CA GLY A 471 -33.12 17.66 6.98
C GLY A 471 -32.30 18.54 6.01
N GLU A 472 -31.14 19.02 6.42
CA GLU A 472 -30.25 19.81 5.56
C GLU A 472 -29.55 18.91 4.54
N GLN A 473 -29.47 19.35 3.28
CA GLN A 473 -28.71 18.63 2.25
C GLN A 473 -27.25 19.02 2.32
N LEU A 474 -26.38 18.03 2.43
CA LEU A 474 -24.93 18.15 2.32
C LEU A 474 -24.50 17.62 0.94
N PRO A 475 -24.41 18.50 -0.08
CA PRO A 475 -24.06 18.09 -1.44
C PRO A 475 -22.59 17.72 -1.63
N ASP A 476 -21.75 18.08 -0.65
CA ASP A 476 -20.30 17.92 -0.71
C ASP A 476 -19.86 16.80 0.24
N ASN A 477 -19.78 15.60 -0.31
CA ASN A 477 -19.11 14.45 0.29
C ASN A 477 -18.28 13.73 -0.78
N ALA A 478 -17.34 12.88 -0.36
CA ALA A 478 -16.40 12.22 -1.28
C ALA A 478 -17.09 11.44 -2.42
N ILE A 479 -18.29 10.89 -2.20
CA ILE A 479 -19.05 10.11 -3.20
C ILE A 479 -19.66 11.07 -4.24
N SER A 480 -20.32 12.12 -3.77
CA SER A 480 -20.91 13.16 -4.63
C SER A 480 -19.85 13.92 -5.42
N GLU A 481 -18.68 14.16 -4.82
CA GLU A 481 -17.53 14.77 -5.48
C GLU A 481 -16.96 13.89 -6.59
N GLU A 482 -16.82 12.58 -6.40
CA GLU A 482 -16.38 11.65 -7.47
C GLU A 482 -17.31 11.72 -8.68
N ILE A 483 -18.62 11.60 -8.46
CA ILE A 483 -19.61 11.62 -9.53
C ILE A 483 -19.60 12.97 -10.26
N ARG A 484 -19.57 14.07 -9.49
CA ARG A 484 -19.52 15.43 -10.04
C ARG A 484 -18.25 15.64 -10.85
N MET A 485 -17.09 15.25 -10.32
CA MET A 485 -15.80 15.36 -11.00
C MET A 485 -15.78 14.57 -12.31
N VAL A 486 -16.32 13.35 -12.30
CA VAL A 486 -16.43 12.53 -13.52
C VAL A 486 -17.26 13.24 -14.59
N ARG A 487 -18.42 13.79 -14.19
CA ARG A 487 -19.31 14.54 -15.08
C ARG A 487 -18.66 15.82 -15.60
N THR A 488 -18.12 16.66 -14.71
CA THR A 488 -17.51 17.95 -15.04
C THR A 488 -16.28 17.79 -15.94
N LEU A 489 -15.47 16.76 -15.74
CA LEU A 489 -14.29 16.50 -16.57
C LEU A 489 -14.59 15.72 -17.85
N GLY A 490 -15.84 15.27 -18.06
CA GLY A 490 -16.19 14.36 -19.16
C GLY A 490 -15.40 13.05 -19.10
N ALA A 491 -15.03 12.61 -17.91
CA ALA A 491 -14.24 11.41 -17.68
C ALA A 491 -15.10 10.16 -17.92
N VAL A 492 -14.48 9.07 -18.39
CA VAL A 492 -15.15 7.77 -18.43
C VAL A 492 -15.40 7.28 -16.99
N PRO A 493 -16.64 6.91 -16.63
CA PRO A 493 -16.92 6.27 -15.35
C PRO A 493 -16.22 4.90 -15.27
N SER A 494 -15.45 4.67 -14.21
CA SER A 494 -14.64 3.45 -14.03
C SER A 494 -14.29 3.23 -12.56
N LEU A 495 -13.72 2.07 -12.22
CA LEU A 495 -13.22 1.80 -10.85
C LEU A 495 -12.11 2.77 -10.40
N ASP A 496 -11.40 3.41 -11.34
CA ASP A 496 -10.35 4.38 -11.02
C ASP A 496 -10.91 5.77 -10.70
N THR A 497 -12.07 6.10 -11.27
CA THR A 497 -12.71 7.42 -11.16
C THR A 497 -13.87 7.44 -10.16
N LEU A 498 -14.49 6.29 -9.87
CA LEU A 498 -15.59 6.11 -8.93
C LEU A 498 -15.15 5.20 -7.77
N ARG A 499 -14.09 5.57 -7.04
CA ARG A 499 -13.47 4.67 -6.04
C ARG A 499 -14.38 4.43 -4.85
N ALA A 500 -14.87 5.47 -4.20
CA ALA A 500 -15.81 5.38 -3.09
C ALA A 500 -17.17 4.90 -3.60
N THR A 501 -17.66 5.52 -4.68
CA THR A 501 -18.99 5.28 -5.23
C THR A 501 -19.21 3.83 -5.65
N SER A 502 -18.24 3.19 -6.30
CA SER A 502 -18.38 1.83 -6.83
C SER A 502 -18.48 0.74 -5.75
N ALA A 503 -18.09 0.98 -4.50
CA ALA A 503 -18.22 -0.02 -3.43
C ALA A 503 -19.50 0.14 -2.59
N LEU A 504 -20.30 1.17 -2.87
CA LEU A 504 -21.55 1.45 -2.16
C LEU A 504 -22.71 0.66 -2.78
N SER A 505 -23.57 0.08 -1.95
CA SER A 505 -24.80 -0.62 -2.39
C SER A 505 -25.83 0.31 -3.04
N ALA A 506 -26.02 1.48 -2.43
CA ALA A 506 -26.98 2.51 -2.82
C ALA A 506 -26.65 3.16 -4.17
N CYS A 507 -27.61 3.95 -4.67
CA CYS A 507 -27.55 4.78 -5.88
C CYS A 507 -27.26 4.06 -7.20
N LYS A 508 -27.42 2.73 -7.26
CA LYS A 508 -27.06 1.95 -8.44
C LYS A 508 -28.22 1.12 -8.96
N ALA A 509 -28.25 0.91 -10.27
CA ALA A 509 -28.95 -0.21 -10.86
C ALA A 509 -27.93 -1.22 -11.39
N ILE A 510 -28.03 -2.45 -10.89
CA ILE A 510 -27.11 -3.55 -11.15
C ILE A 510 -27.89 -4.66 -11.87
N PRO A 511 -27.35 -5.28 -12.93
CA PRO A 511 -28.00 -6.40 -13.57
C PRO A 511 -28.42 -7.49 -12.56
N THR A 512 -29.67 -7.92 -12.62
CA THR A 512 -30.26 -8.88 -11.66
C THR A 512 -29.46 -10.17 -11.59
N PHE A 513 -28.94 -10.62 -12.74
CA PHE A 513 -28.13 -11.81 -12.81
C PHE A 513 -26.77 -11.67 -12.09
N TYR A 514 -26.17 -10.46 -12.03
CA TYR A 514 -24.97 -10.24 -11.21
C TYR A 514 -25.28 -10.42 -9.74
N CYS A 515 -26.39 -9.85 -9.28
CA CYS A 515 -26.82 -9.94 -7.88
C CYS A 515 -27.12 -11.39 -7.47
N ARG A 516 -27.71 -12.20 -8.37
CA ARG A 516 -27.98 -13.63 -8.12
C ARG A 516 -26.71 -14.49 -8.15
N ALA A 517 -25.77 -14.15 -9.03
CA ALA A 517 -24.56 -14.93 -9.24
C ALA A 517 -23.42 -14.56 -8.27
N THR A 518 -23.57 -13.48 -7.51
CA THR A 518 -22.64 -13.01 -6.49
C THR A 518 -23.44 -12.68 -5.23
N PRO A 519 -23.60 -13.62 -4.28
CA PRO A 519 -24.36 -13.35 -3.08
C PRO A 519 -23.64 -12.38 -2.15
N TRP A 520 -24.41 -11.60 -1.41
CA TRP A 520 -23.96 -10.87 -0.23
C TRP A 520 -23.47 -11.88 0.81
N LEU A 521 -22.33 -11.62 1.44
CA LEU A 521 -21.75 -12.51 2.47
C LEU A 521 -22.40 -12.24 3.83
N PRO A 522 -23.25 -13.14 4.37
CA PRO A 522 -23.99 -12.87 5.61
C PRO A 522 -23.11 -12.92 6.86
N SER A 523 -21.91 -13.51 6.74
CA SER A 523 -20.91 -13.57 7.81
C SER A 523 -20.28 -12.21 8.11
N LEU A 524 -20.32 -11.26 7.17
CA LEU A 524 -19.80 -9.91 7.37
C LEU A 524 -20.82 -9.06 8.11
N ARG A 525 -20.45 -8.57 9.30
CA ARG A 525 -21.25 -7.60 10.07
C ARG A 525 -21.15 -6.18 9.53
N SER A 526 -20.14 -5.93 8.72
CA SER A 526 -19.87 -4.65 8.08
C SER A 526 -18.98 -4.83 6.85
N GLY A 527 -19.04 -3.88 5.92
CA GLY A 527 -18.26 -3.96 4.67
C GLY A 527 -18.76 -5.07 3.72
N GLU A 528 -19.99 -5.54 3.94
CA GLU A 528 -20.62 -6.55 3.08
C GLU A 528 -20.89 -6.02 1.66
N ASP A 529 -21.12 -4.71 1.54
CA ASP A 529 -21.21 -3.96 0.29
C ASP A 529 -19.89 -4.00 -0.49
N ILE A 530 -18.78 -3.74 0.19
CA ILE A 530 -17.43 -3.80 -0.40
C ILE A 530 -17.18 -5.19 -0.98
N ALA A 531 -17.43 -6.25 -0.18
CA ALA A 531 -17.23 -7.62 -0.63
C ALA A 531 -18.15 -8.00 -1.80
N PHE A 532 -19.43 -7.63 -1.75
CA PHE A 532 -20.40 -7.88 -2.82
C PHE A 532 -19.97 -7.24 -4.14
N HIS A 533 -19.64 -5.94 -4.13
CA HIS A 533 -19.23 -5.22 -5.33
C HIS A 533 -17.90 -5.72 -5.88
N CYS A 534 -16.89 -5.94 -5.03
CA CYS A 534 -15.63 -6.56 -5.45
C CYS A 534 -15.85 -7.94 -6.06
N GLY A 535 -16.78 -8.74 -5.52
CA GLY A 535 -17.17 -10.03 -6.10
C GLY A 535 -17.78 -9.91 -7.49
N ILE A 536 -18.64 -8.91 -7.72
CA ILE A 536 -19.19 -8.60 -9.05
C ILE A 536 -18.07 -8.21 -10.00
N TYR A 537 -17.18 -7.31 -9.60
CA TYR A 537 -16.11 -6.81 -10.47
C TYR A 537 -15.11 -7.90 -10.83
N ALA A 538 -14.76 -8.75 -9.87
CA ALA A 538 -13.86 -9.88 -10.11
C ALA A 538 -14.45 -10.93 -11.06
N LYS A 539 -15.78 -11.04 -11.12
CA LYS A 539 -16.47 -12.05 -11.92
C LYS A 539 -16.91 -11.55 -13.29
N PHE A 540 -17.29 -10.27 -13.41
CA PHE A 540 -18.02 -9.76 -14.57
C PHE A 540 -17.41 -8.54 -15.26
N GLU A 541 -16.53 -7.77 -14.59
CA GLU A 541 -15.88 -6.57 -15.16
C GLU A 541 -16.86 -5.57 -15.84
N PRO A 542 -17.89 -5.10 -15.11
CA PRO A 542 -18.93 -4.26 -15.71
C PRO A 542 -18.43 -2.87 -16.11
N VAL A 543 -19.19 -2.24 -17.01
CA VAL A 543 -19.04 -0.83 -17.40
C VAL A 543 -19.91 0.04 -16.51
N PHE A 544 -19.45 1.23 -16.15
CA PHE A 544 -20.24 2.20 -15.39
C PHE A 544 -20.85 3.25 -16.31
N ARG A 545 -22.09 3.64 -16.04
CA ARG A 545 -22.76 4.77 -16.71
C ARG A 545 -23.43 5.66 -15.67
N LEU A 546 -23.20 6.96 -15.75
CA LEU A 546 -23.90 7.93 -14.90
C LEU A 546 -25.30 8.19 -15.44
N ALA A 547 -26.28 8.34 -14.56
CA ALA A 547 -27.62 8.79 -14.91
C ALA A 547 -27.57 10.21 -15.52
N ASP A 548 -28.43 10.46 -16.50
CA ASP A 548 -28.53 11.78 -17.13
C ASP A 548 -29.07 12.82 -16.11
N PRO A 549 -28.36 13.94 -15.91
CA PRO A 549 -28.78 15.02 -15.01
C PRO A 549 -30.21 15.52 -15.25
N GLN A 550 -30.73 15.42 -16.48
CA GLN A 550 -32.07 15.91 -16.82
C GLN A 550 -33.18 15.24 -16.01
N PHE A 551 -32.96 14.01 -15.54
CA PHE A 551 -33.93 13.30 -14.72
C PHE A 551 -33.87 13.73 -13.24
N GLY A 552 -32.85 14.47 -12.81
CA GLY A 552 -32.66 14.79 -11.40
C GLY A 552 -32.57 13.53 -10.52
N SER A 553 -31.91 12.49 -11.02
CA SER A 553 -31.79 11.18 -10.36
C SER A 553 -30.83 11.24 -9.19
N VAL A 554 -31.38 11.24 -7.96
CA VAL A 554 -30.63 11.45 -6.72
C VAL A 554 -31.07 10.45 -5.66
N TYR A 555 -30.09 9.76 -5.08
CA TYR A 555 -30.23 8.99 -3.86
C TYR A 555 -29.92 9.87 -2.65
N ARG A 556 -30.80 9.90 -1.65
CA ARG A 556 -30.68 10.76 -0.46
C ARG A 556 -30.39 9.91 0.77
N ARG A 557 -29.15 9.96 1.23
CA ARG A 557 -28.66 9.16 2.36
C ARG A 557 -28.81 9.92 3.67
N TRP A 558 -29.60 9.42 4.61
CA TRP A 558 -29.83 10.09 5.88
C TRP A 558 -28.71 9.82 6.89
N LEU A 559 -28.11 10.88 7.40
CA LEU A 559 -27.06 10.83 8.40
C LEU A 559 -27.69 10.77 9.79
N ARG A 560 -27.54 9.64 10.49
CA ARG A 560 -28.12 9.40 11.81
C ARG A 560 -27.06 9.12 12.89
N PRO A 561 -27.25 9.60 14.12
CA PRO A 561 -26.42 9.21 15.27
C PRO A 561 -26.46 7.69 15.46
N GLY A 562 -25.31 7.05 15.70
CA GLY A 562 -25.23 5.61 15.92
C GLY A 562 -25.32 4.73 14.66
N SER A 563 -25.32 5.30 13.46
CA SER A 563 -25.14 4.52 12.24
C SER A 563 -23.82 3.76 12.27
N LEU A 564 -23.73 2.69 11.48
CA LEU A 564 -22.59 1.79 11.43
C LEU A 564 -21.25 2.51 11.12
N SER A 565 -21.32 3.63 10.38
CA SER A 565 -20.23 4.56 10.04
C SER A 565 -19.86 5.58 11.13
N ARG A 566 -20.64 5.69 12.20
CA ARG A 566 -20.52 6.70 13.27
C ARG A 566 -20.58 6.09 14.68
N ARG A 567 -20.41 4.76 14.80
CA ARG A 567 -20.26 4.09 16.10
C ARG A 567 -18.89 4.39 16.73
N PRO A 568 -18.75 4.29 18.07
CA PRO A 568 -17.46 4.43 18.72
C PRO A 568 -16.43 3.45 18.15
N ALA A 569 -15.18 3.90 18.01
CA ALA A 569 -14.09 3.04 17.59
C ALA A 569 -13.72 2.10 18.76
N ASP A 570 -14.17 0.85 18.69
CA ASP A 570 -13.72 -0.22 19.57
C ASP A 570 -12.88 -1.25 18.79
N PHE A 571 -12.28 -2.20 19.50
CA PHE A 571 -11.44 -3.24 18.89
C PHE A 571 -12.24 -4.16 17.96
N HIS A 572 -13.49 -4.47 18.31
CA HIS A 572 -14.33 -5.35 17.51
C HIS A 572 -14.60 -4.74 16.13
N PHE A 573 -15.04 -3.48 16.08
CA PHE A 573 -15.32 -2.78 14.83
C PHE A 573 -14.04 -2.38 14.08
N SER A 574 -13.06 -1.83 14.78
CA SER A 574 -11.87 -1.24 14.14
C SER A 574 -10.84 -2.27 13.71
N VAL A 575 -10.87 -3.46 14.31
CA VAL A 575 -9.89 -4.53 14.06
C VAL A 575 -10.57 -5.80 13.57
N GLU A 576 -11.40 -6.46 14.37
CA GLU A 576 -11.95 -7.80 14.05
C GLU A 576 -12.82 -7.74 12.79
N GLU A 577 -13.82 -6.87 12.75
CA GLU A 577 -14.70 -6.73 11.58
C GLU A 577 -13.93 -6.25 10.33
N ARG A 578 -12.83 -5.49 10.48
CA ARG A 578 -11.97 -5.09 9.34
C ARG A 578 -11.14 -6.26 8.81
N LEU A 579 -10.64 -7.12 9.69
CA LEU A 579 -9.94 -8.35 9.31
C LEU A 579 -10.89 -9.31 8.57
N ASP A 580 -12.14 -9.43 9.00
CA ASP A 580 -13.14 -10.25 8.31
C ASP A 580 -13.40 -9.76 6.87
N VAL A 581 -13.45 -8.43 6.66
CA VAL A 581 -13.54 -7.85 5.31
C VAL A 581 -12.27 -8.11 4.50
N ILE A 582 -11.09 -7.94 5.08
CA ILE A 582 -9.80 -8.22 4.42
C ILE A 582 -9.73 -9.69 3.99
N GLU A 583 -10.17 -10.62 4.84
CA GLU A 583 -10.22 -12.06 4.54
C GLU A 583 -11.13 -12.35 3.34
N ALA A 584 -12.35 -11.78 3.33
CA ALA A 584 -13.26 -11.91 2.21
C ALA A 584 -12.65 -11.36 0.91
N LEU A 585 -12.01 -10.19 0.95
CA LEU A 585 -11.39 -9.57 -0.21
C LEU A 585 -10.16 -10.35 -0.70
N ALA A 586 -9.33 -10.88 0.20
CA ALA A 586 -8.21 -11.75 -0.14
C ALA A 586 -8.68 -13.03 -0.88
N GLY A 587 -9.85 -13.57 -0.51
CA GLY A 587 -10.48 -14.69 -1.22
C GLY A 587 -11.13 -14.32 -2.58
N ILE A 588 -11.51 -13.06 -2.78
CA ILE A 588 -12.10 -12.56 -4.04
C ILE A 588 -11.02 -12.14 -5.04
N ARG A 589 -9.97 -11.48 -4.56
CA ARG A 589 -8.85 -10.93 -5.35
C ARG A 589 -8.28 -11.88 -6.41
N PRO A 590 -7.92 -13.16 -6.11
CA PRO A 590 -7.32 -14.05 -7.10
C PRO A 590 -8.32 -14.55 -8.17
N ARG A 591 -9.61 -14.27 -8.03
CA ARG A 591 -10.63 -14.69 -9.01
C ARG A 591 -10.61 -13.88 -10.31
N SER A 592 -9.92 -12.74 -10.33
CA SER A 592 -9.79 -11.87 -11.50
C SER A 592 -8.34 -11.79 -11.99
N THR A 593 -8.15 -11.89 -13.30
CA THR A 593 -6.87 -11.64 -13.96
C THR A 593 -6.66 -10.16 -14.31
N ASN A 594 -7.72 -9.35 -14.28
CA ASN A 594 -7.68 -7.94 -14.63
C ASN A 594 -6.92 -7.12 -13.56
N ALA A 595 -5.80 -6.51 -13.96
CA ALA A 595 -4.94 -5.73 -13.08
C ALA A 595 -5.66 -4.53 -12.44
N ARG A 596 -6.62 -3.91 -13.13
CA ARG A 596 -7.40 -2.77 -12.59
C ARG A 596 -8.35 -3.22 -11.49
N VAL A 597 -9.02 -4.37 -11.66
CA VAL A 597 -9.91 -4.94 -10.65
C VAL A 597 -9.11 -5.38 -9.42
N ARG A 598 -7.98 -6.07 -9.61
CA ARG A 598 -7.09 -6.44 -8.50
C ARG A 598 -6.58 -5.21 -7.74
N SER A 599 -6.12 -4.17 -8.45
CA SER A 599 -5.67 -2.91 -7.86
C SER A 599 -6.79 -2.19 -7.09
N PHE A 600 -8.03 -2.25 -7.59
CA PHE A 600 -9.18 -1.72 -6.87
C PHE A 600 -9.45 -2.48 -5.57
N ILE A 601 -9.42 -3.82 -5.59
CA ILE A 601 -9.57 -4.67 -4.41
C ILE A 601 -8.44 -4.40 -3.40
N ASP A 602 -7.20 -4.30 -3.87
CA ASP A 602 -6.04 -3.95 -3.04
C ASP A 602 -6.27 -2.60 -2.32
N GLY A 603 -6.77 -1.59 -3.04
CA GLY A 603 -7.14 -0.31 -2.43
C GLY A 603 -8.25 -0.41 -1.39
N LYS A 604 -9.18 -1.37 -1.51
CA LYS A 604 -10.21 -1.61 -0.49
C LYS A 604 -9.66 -2.31 0.76
N MET A 605 -8.73 -3.23 0.58
CA MET A 605 -8.00 -3.85 1.69
C MET A 605 -7.14 -2.82 2.42
N GLU A 606 -6.44 -1.93 1.69
CA GLU A 606 -5.68 -0.82 2.28
C GLU A 606 -6.57 0.12 3.08
N ALA A 607 -7.76 0.44 2.58
CA ALA A 607 -8.72 1.26 3.33
C ALA A 607 -9.12 0.60 4.65
N GLN A 608 -9.35 -0.73 4.68
CA GLN A 608 -9.61 -1.45 5.93
C GLN A 608 -8.40 -1.45 6.86
N SER A 609 -7.19 -1.65 6.31
CA SER A 609 -5.93 -1.56 7.06
C SER A 609 -5.73 -0.20 7.72
N ASP A 610 -6.20 0.90 7.11
CA ASP A 610 -6.07 2.24 7.69
C ASP A 610 -6.95 2.41 8.95
N PHE A 611 -8.11 1.75 9.05
CA PHE A 611 -8.91 1.71 10.30
C PHE A 611 -8.15 0.97 11.42
N ILE A 612 -7.65 -0.23 11.10
CA ILE A 612 -6.85 -1.05 12.02
C ILE A 612 -5.64 -0.25 12.52
N SER A 613 -4.94 0.40 11.60
CA SER A 613 -3.74 1.17 11.90
C SER A 613 -3.98 2.31 12.87
N ARG A 614 -5.06 3.08 12.67
CA ARG A 614 -5.41 4.20 13.57
C ARG A 614 -5.75 3.69 14.96
N PHE A 615 -6.58 2.66 15.05
CA PHE A 615 -6.94 2.07 16.34
C PHE A 615 -5.70 1.55 17.09
N LEU A 616 -4.82 0.81 16.41
CA LEU A 616 -3.59 0.27 17.04
C LEU A 616 -2.53 1.33 17.34
N HIS A 617 -2.58 2.48 16.68
CA HIS A 617 -1.75 3.63 17.04
C HIS A 617 -2.19 4.23 18.38
N ASP A 618 -3.50 4.40 18.58
CA ASP A 618 -4.07 4.95 19.81
C ASP A 618 -4.06 3.92 20.96
N HIS A 619 -4.07 2.62 20.62
CA HIS A 619 -4.12 1.48 21.54
C HIS A 619 -3.00 0.44 21.27
N PRO A 620 -1.71 0.82 21.42
CA PRO A 620 -0.59 -0.06 21.10
C PRO A 620 -0.56 -1.36 21.94
N GLU A 621 -1.13 -1.36 23.14
CA GLU A 621 -1.29 -2.54 24.00
C GLU A 621 -2.15 -3.64 23.37
N ARG A 622 -3.03 -3.29 22.41
CA ARG A 622 -3.90 -4.22 21.69
C ARG A 622 -3.24 -4.88 20.48
N PHE A 623 -1.98 -4.54 20.17
CA PHE A 623 -1.28 -5.10 19.02
C PHE A 623 -1.10 -6.63 19.11
N ALA A 624 -0.88 -7.16 20.31
CA ALA A 624 -0.77 -8.61 20.52
C ALA A 624 -2.07 -9.35 20.19
N ASP A 625 -3.23 -8.76 20.53
CA ASP A 625 -4.54 -9.30 20.18
C ASP A 625 -4.75 -9.31 18.67
N TYR A 626 -4.43 -8.21 17.99
CA TYR A 626 -4.43 -8.14 16.53
C TYR A 626 -3.56 -9.23 15.91
N ALA A 627 -2.32 -9.39 16.38
CA ALA A 627 -1.40 -10.39 15.86
C ALA A 627 -1.85 -11.83 16.13
N ASN A 628 -2.57 -12.08 17.23
CA ASN A 628 -3.23 -13.35 17.50
C ASN A 628 -4.35 -13.61 16.49
N ASP A 629 -5.15 -12.59 16.20
CA ASP A 629 -6.31 -12.70 15.32
C ASP A 629 -5.96 -12.87 13.84
N VAL A 630 -4.89 -12.25 13.37
CA VAL A 630 -4.29 -12.52 12.06
C VAL A 630 -3.83 -13.99 11.97
N ARG A 631 -3.14 -14.49 13.00
CA ARG A 631 -2.66 -15.89 13.05
C ARG A 631 -3.80 -16.91 13.05
N LYS A 632 -4.89 -16.64 13.78
CA LYS A 632 -6.07 -17.54 13.83
C LYS A 632 -6.76 -17.67 12.46
N ARG A 633 -6.71 -16.61 11.64
CA ARG A 633 -7.33 -16.55 10.32
C ARG A 633 -6.42 -17.04 9.18
N ASP A 634 -5.17 -17.37 9.46
CA ASP A 634 -4.16 -17.75 8.45
C ASP A 634 -4.06 -16.74 7.29
N LEU A 635 -4.16 -15.44 7.61
CA LEU A 635 -4.13 -14.37 6.61
C LEU A 635 -2.69 -14.14 6.14
N THR A 636 -2.42 -14.42 4.86
CA THR A 636 -1.07 -14.26 4.27
C THR A 636 -0.99 -13.23 3.15
N ASP A 637 -2.06 -13.00 2.37
CA ASP A 637 -2.09 -12.04 1.25
C ASP A 637 -2.86 -10.78 1.66
N PHE A 638 -2.25 -9.91 2.48
CA PHE A 638 -2.86 -8.66 2.93
C PHE A 638 -1.83 -7.57 3.29
N PRO A 639 -2.23 -6.29 3.50
CA PRO A 639 -1.32 -5.15 3.69
C PRO A 639 -0.66 -5.09 5.09
N GLU A 640 -0.18 -6.20 5.65
CA GLU A 640 0.34 -6.26 7.03
C GLU A 640 1.46 -5.24 7.30
N ALA A 641 2.40 -5.10 6.36
CA ALA A 641 3.49 -4.13 6.47
C ALA A 641 2.97 -2.68 6.61
N ARG A 642 1.87 -2.35 5.92
CA ARG A 642 1.22 -1.03 6.02
C ARG A 642 0.61 -0.84 7.41
N ILE A 643 -0.10 -1.84 7.93
CA ILE A 643 -0.70 -1.79 9.28
C ILE A 643 0.39 -1.53 10.30
N LYS A 644 1.48 -2.29 10.24
CA LYS A 644 2.61 -2.15 11.15
C LYS A 644 3.25 -0.75 11.10
N GLN A 645 3.50 -0.22 9.90
CA GLN A 645 4.09 1.12 9.72
C GLN A 645 3.19 2.25 10.21
N ARG A 646 1.89 2.16 9.96
CA ARG A 646 0.94 3.22 10.35
C ARG A 646 0.58 3.15 11.83
N SER A 647 0.58 1.97 12.45
CA SER A 647 0.32 1.79 13.89
C SER A 647 1.50 2.15 14.81
N ALA A 648 2.67 2.48 14.27
CA ALA A 648 3.84 2.82 15.08
C ALA A 648 3.66 4.12 15.88
N ALA A 649 3.22 4.01 17.13
CA ALA A 649 2.99 5.15 18.04
C ALA A 649 4.25 5.60 18.79
N ARG A 650 5.34 4.82 18.70
CA ARG A 650 6.62 5.09 19.38
C ARG A 650 7.74 5.35 18.38
N ILE A 651 8.53 6.38 18.64
CA ILE A 651 9.83 6.62 18.01
C ILE A 651 10.96 6.20 18.94
N VAL A 652 11.97 5.53 18.39
CA VAL A 652 13.12 5.04 19.13
C VAL A 652 14.38 5.71 18.61
N PHE A 653 15.08 6.42 19.48
CA PHE A 653 16.43 6.93 19.20
C PHE A 653 17.45 6.01 19.84
N ALA A 654 18.10 5.20 19.02
CA ALA A 654 19.11 4.25 19.46
C ALA A 654 20.34 4.36 18.56
N TYR A 655 21.31 5.19 18.95
CA TYR A 655 22.50 5.49 18.15
C TYR A 655 23.21 4.23 17.63
N CYS A 656 23.40 3.23 18.50
CA CYS A 656 23.81 1.88 18.09
C CYS A 656 22.63 0.92 18.26
N PHE A 657 22.28 0.21 17.18
CA PHE A 657 21.12 -0.67 17.09
C PHE A 657 21.43 -1.86 16.16
N PRO A 658 20.71 -3.00 16.22
CA PRO A 658 20.90 -4.08 15.26
C PRO A 658 20.84 -3.55 13.81
N PRO A 659 21.69 -4.07 12.90
CA PRO A 659 22.47 -5.30 13.01
C PRO A 659 23.83 -5.16 13.70
N PHE A 660 24.19 -3.98 14.23
CA PHE A 660 25.49 -3.82 14.88
C PHE A 660 25.55 -4.57 16.22
N VAL A 661 26.65 -5.31 16.42
CA VAL A 661 26.87 -6.16 17.60
C VAL A 661 27.41 -5.29 18.74
N ASP A 662 26.51 -4.84 19.60
CA ASP A 662 26.80 -4.00 20.77
C ASP A 662 25.80 -4.29 21.90
N ALA A 663 26.25 -4.20 23.15
CA ALA A 663 25.38 -4.47 24.31
C ALA A 663 24.19 -3.49 24.39
N SER A 664 24.38 -2.24 23.98
CA SER A 664 23.30 -1.24 23.90
C SER A 664 22.30 -1.61 22.81
N ALA A 665 22.79 -2.03 21.64
CA ALA A 665 21.95 -2.45 20.51
C ALA A 665 21.08 -3.67 20.89
N VAL A 666 21.71 -4.69 21.49
CA VAL A 666 21.03 -5.90 21.97
C VAL A 666 19.98 -5.57 23.03
N THR A 667 20.31 -4.74 24.02
CA THR A 667 19.37 -4.41 25.10
C THR A 667 18.19 -3.60 24.57
N ALA A 668 18.43 -2.62 23.70
CA ALA A 668 17.37 -1.85 23.06
C ALA A 668 16.43 -2.79 22.30
N ALA A 669 16.97 -3.70 21.50
CA ALA A 669 16.17 -4.69 20.76
C ALA A 669 15.26 -5.52 21.68
N LYS A 670 15.79 -6.07 22.77
CA LYS A 670 14.99 -6.81 23.76
C LYS A 670 13.90 -5.94 24.39
N ARG A 671 14.21 -4.67 24.69
CA ARG A 671 13.23 -3.72 25.26
C ARG A 671 12.09 -3.44 24.30
N LEU A 672 12.37 -3.30 23.00
CA LEU A 672 11.33 -3.14 21.97
C LEU A 672 10.43 -4.37 21.87
N VAL A 673 10.99 -5.58 22.00
CA VAL A 673 10.16 -6.79 22.03
C VAL A 673 9.30 -6.84 23.28
N ASP A 674 9.84 -6.47 24.44
CA ASP A 674 9.12 -6.40 25.72
C ASP A 674 7.96 -5.39 25.69
N TYR A 675 8.09 -4.29 24.93
CA TYR A 675 6.96 -3.37 24.70
C TYR A 675 5.83 -3.97 23.85
N GLY A 676 6.11 -4.98 23.02
CA GLY A 676 5.10 -5.76 22.29
C GLY A 676 4.33 -5.02 21.17
N ALA A 677 4.71 -3.78 20.84
CA ALA A 677 4.02 -2.95 19.85
C ALA A 677 4.97 -2.39 18.78
N PRO A 678 4.45 -2.08 17.57
CA PRO A 678 5.23 -1.47 16.50
C PRO A 678 5.85 -0.14 16.89
N CYS A 679 7.10 0.07 16.48
CA CYS A 679 7.82 1.33 16.65
C CYS A 679 8.70 1.64 15.43
N ASP A 680 8.94 2.93 15.22
CA ASP A 680 9.92 3.41 14.27
C ASP A 680 11.26 3.61 14.99
N VAL A 681 12.37 3.24 14.34
CA VAL A 681 13.72 3.31 14.92
C VAL A 681 14.63 4.15 14.03
N VAL A 682 15.34 5.08 14.66
CA VAL A 682 16.44 5.83 14.02
C VAL A 682 17.74 5.51 14.74
N SER A 683 18.70 4.97 14.00
CA SER A 683 20.04 4.61 14.50
C SER A 683 21.13 5.24 13.65
N ASN A 684 22.38 5.12 14.07
CA ASN A 684 23.54 5.56 13.29
C ASN A 684 24.24 4.38 12.62
N GLN A 685 24.97 4.68 11.55
CA GLN A 685 25.92 3.78 10.93
C GLN A 685 27.10 3.54 11.89
N MET A 686 27.43 2.28 12.18
CA MET A 686 28.51 1.94 13.11
C MET A 686 29.65 1.14 12.44
N ARG A 687 29.69 1.09 11.11
CA ARG A 687 30.81 0.50 10.35
C ARG A 687 32.15 1.10 10.79
N GLY A 688 33.15 0.25 10.96
CA GLY A 688 34.47 0.63 11.45
C GLY A 688 34.58 0.74 12.98
N VAL A 689 33.45 0.85 13.69
CA VAL A 689 33.42 0.92 15.18
C VAL A 689 32.82 -0.33 15.81
N ARG A 690 31.84 -0.96 15.14
CA ARG A 690 31.19 -2.20 15.57
C ARG A 690 31.07 -3.22 14.44
N ALA A 691 31.20 -4.49 14.80
CA ALA A 691 30.86 -5.60 13.90
C ALA A 691 29.34 -5.62 13.64
N SER A 692 28.91 -6.32 12.58
CA SER A 692 27.50 -6.42 12.18
C SER A 692 27.10 -7.87 12.00
N ASP A 693 25.93 -8.25 12.53
CA ASP A 693 25.27 -9.54 12.31
C ASP A 693 23.81 -9.31 11.88
N PRO A 694 23.49 -9.42 10.57
CA PRO A 694 22.13 -9.23 10.05
C PRO A 694 21.08 -10.13 10.68
N ARG A 695 21.47 -11.29 11.23
CA ARG A 695 20.54 -12.24 11.87
C ARG A 695 19.88 -11.62 13.11
N MET A 696 20.50 -10.63 13.74
CA MET A 696 19.92 -9.90 14.87
C MET A 696 18.63 -9.14 14.51
N LEU A 697 18.42 -8.77 13.24
CA LEU A 697 17.18 -8.13 12.81
C LEU A 697 15.96 -9.06 12.97
N SER A 698 16.16 -10.38 12.96
CA SER A 698 15.08 -11.34 13.22
C SER A 698 14.49 -11.20 14.62
N LEU A 699 15.27 -10.71 15.60
CA LEU A 699 14.83 -10.51 16.99
C LEU A 699 13.75 -9.43 17.10
N ILE A 700 13.74 -8.48 16.18
CA ILE A 700 12.88 -7.28 16.20
C ILE A 700 11.93 -7.21 15.01
N ALA A 701 11.93 -8.22 14.15
CA ALA A 701 11.16 -8.26 12.91
C ALA A 701 9.65 -8.06 13.13
N ASN A 702 9.13 -8.38 14.32
CA ASN A 702 7.71 -8.23 14.66
C ASN A 702 7.36 -6.89 15.32
N VAL A 703 8.35 -6.13 15.83
CA VAL A 703 8.11 -4.89 16.60
C VAL A 703 8.69 -3.64 15.95
N VAL A 704 9.64 -3.77 15.02
CA VAL A 704 10.19 -2.62 14.29
C VAL A 704 9.46 -2.43 12.97
N ALA A 705 8.70 -1.34 12.89
CA ALA A 705 7.87 -1.00 11.75
C ALA A 705 8.69 -0.34 10.63
N ARG A 706 9.58 0.57 11.02
CA ARG A 706 10.59 1.19 10.15
C ARG A 706 11.91 1.28 10.92
N HIS A 707 13.01 1.01 10.22
CA HIS A 707 14.36 1.24 10.75
C HIS A 707 15.15 2.06 9.75
N THR A 708 15.65 3.21 10.19
CA THR A 708 16.51 4.08 9.38
C THR A 708 17.87 4.23 10.05
N VAL A 709 18.91 3.93 9.28
CA VAL A 709 20.31 4.07 9.68
C VAL A 709 20.83 5.35 9.05
N LEU A 710 21.22 6.31 9.88
CA LEU A 710 21.80 7.57 9.46
C LEU A 710 23.28 7.40 9.13
N GLU A 711 23.76 8.13 8.13
CA GLU A 711 25.15 8.13 7.71
C GLU A 711 25.89 9.32 8.36
N THR A 712 25.96 9.33 9.69
CA THR A 712 26.77 10.30 10.45
C THR A 712 28.01 9.63 11.06
N PRO A 713 29.13 10.35 11.28
CA PRO A 713 30.34 9.74 11.84
C PRO A 713 30.06 9.06 13.19
N PRO A 714 30.38 7.76 13.35
CA PRO A 714 30.20 7.08 14.64
C PRO A 714 31.21 7.60 15.66
N SER A 715 30.73 8.15 16.77
CA SER A 715 31.61 8.61 17.85
C SER A 715 30.99 8.42 19.23
N PHE A 716 31.87 8.21 20.22
CA PHE A 716 31.52 8.11 21.63
C PHE A 716 31.62 9.45 22.37
N SER A 717 32.56 10.31 21.97
CA SER A 717 32.96 11.52 22.71
C SER A 717 33.14 12.77 21.84
N ASP A 718 32.86 12.69 20.54
CA ASP A 718 32.92 13.84 19.63
C ASP A 718 31.56 14.56 19.61
N GLY A 719 31.53 15.80 20.09
CA GLY A 719 30.29 16.57 20.19
C GLY A 719 29.67 16.95 18.85
N ASP A 720 30.46 17.17 17.79
CA ASP A 720 29.95 17.50 16.46
C ASP A 720 29.22 16.29 15.85
N ALA A 721 29.80 15.10 16.00
CA ALA A 721 29.17 13.86 15.58
C ALA A 721 27.87 13.56 16.36
N VAL A 722 27.88 13.79 17.68
CA VAL A 722 26.71 13.63 18.55
C VAL A 722 25.59 14.59 18.16
N ALA A 723 25.92 15.87 17.96
CA ALA A 723 24.98 16.90 17.54
C ALA A 723 24.39 16.62 16.14
N ALA A 724 25.24 16.23 15.18
CA ALA A 724 24.81 15.90 13.82
C ALA A 724 23.80 14.74 13.79
N TYR A 725 24.04 13.68 14.58
CA TYR A 725 23.06 12.61 14.72
C TYR A 725 21.76 13.10 15.34
N ALA A 726 21.83 13.86 16.45
CA ALA A 726 20.63 14.31 17.15
C ALA A 726 19.72 15.15 16.23
N ASP A 727 20.30 16.10 15.50
CA ASP A 727 19.56 16.96 14.58
C ASP A 727 18.94 16.16 13.42
N LEU A 728 19.73 15.29 12.77
CA LEU A 728 19.23 14.50 11.64
C LEU A 728 18.23 13.43 12.07
N ALA A 729 18.38 12.87 13.27
CA ALA A 729 17.46 11.88 13.81
C ALA A 729 16.10 12.48 14.12
N VAL A 730 16.04 13.67 14.72
CA VAL A 730 14.79 14.40 14.95
C VAL A 730 14.13 14.77 13.63
N GLN A 731 14.88 15.31 12.66
CA GLN A 731 14.33 15.60 11.32
C GLN A 731 13.75 14.36 10.65
N THR A 732 14.43 13.21 10.77
CA THR A 732 13.95 11.93 10.21
C THR A 732 12.65 11.47 10.88
N ALA A 733 12.54 11.65 12.19
CA ALA A 733 11.31 11.33 12.93
C ALA A 733 10.14 12.24 12.52
N GLU A 734 10.38 13.55 12.35
CA GLU A 734 9.41 14.54 11.85
C GLU A 734 8.89 14.15 10.46
N ASP A 735 9.80 13.82 9.53
CA ASP A 735 9.48 13.30 8.19
C ASP A 735 8.54 12.08 8.24
N PHE A 736 8.73 11.19 9.22
CA PHE A 736 7.90 9.99 9.37
C PHE A 736 6.51 10.31 9.91
N ALA A 737 6.40 11.24 10.85
CA ALA A 737 5.13 11.70 11.40
C ALA A 737 4.31 12.44 10.33
N ASP A 738 4.96 13.34 9.57
CA ASP A 738 4.33 14.13 8.51
C ASP A 738 3.78 13.26 7.38
N ARG A 739 4.56 12.26 6.92
CA ARG A 739 4.10 11.32 5.87
C ARG A 739 2.92 10.48 6.32
N ARG A 740 2.81 10.18 7.62
CA ARG A 740 1.68 9.40 8.17
C ARG A 740 0.50 10.28 8.56
N GLN A 741 0.72 11.58 8.72
CA GLN A 741 -0.21 12.54 9.32
C GLN A 741 -0.64 12.11 10.72
N MET A 742 0.27 11.51 11.48
CA MET A 742 0.02 11.03 12.84
C MET A 742 1.27 11.31 13.69
N PRO A 743 1.13 12.03 14.82
CA PRO A 743 2.25 12.31 15.72
C PRO A 743 2.70 11.02 16.45
N TYR A 744 3.87 11.03 17.05
CA TYR A 744 4.25 9.96 17.99
C TYR A 744 3.63 10.24 19.36
N ALA A 745 3.14 9.20 20.03
CA ALA A 745 2.68 9.27 21.41
C ALA A 745 3.84 9.15 22.41
N SER A 746 4.92 8.45 22.03
CA SER A 746 6.08 8.28 22.93
C SER A 746 7.43 8.18 22.23
N ILE A 747 8.48 8.48 23.00
CA ILE A 747 9.90 8.34 22.68
C ILE A 747 10.49 7.30 23.61
N TYR A 748 11.32 6.41 23.07
CA TYR A 748 12.27 5.64 23.85
C TYR A 748 13.70 5.96 23.39
N SER A 749 14.60 6.24 24.33
CA SER A 749 16.02 6.34 24.02
C SER A 749 16.86 5.69 25.10
N ARG A 750 18.00 5.10 24.68
CA ARG A 750 18.94 4.44 25.59
C ARG A 750 20.32 5.06 25.46
N ALA A 751 20.89 5.54 26.57
CA ALA A 751 22.27 6.00 26.61
C ALA A 751 23.20 4.91 27.13
N LEU A 752 23.94 4.34 26.19
CA LEU A 752 25.38 4.03 26.33
C LEU A 752 26.15 5.04 25.46
N TRP A 753 25.64 5.21 24.24
CA TRP A 753 25.96 6.27 23.31
C TRP A 753 25.11 7.50 23.65
N SER A 754 25.77 8.58 24.08
CA SER A 754 25.10 9.80 24.57
C SER A 754 24.14 10.43 23.56
N ALA A 755 24.47 10.31 22.27
CA ALA A 755 23.69 10.84 21.15
C ALA A 755 22.21 10.40 21.14
N SER A 756 21.88 9.21 21.65
CA SER A 756 20.49 8.74 21.76
C SER A 756 19.63 9.65 22.65
N HIS A 757 20.16 10.11 23.79
CA HIS A 757 19.43 11.00 24.69
C HIS A 757 19.39 12.43 24.17
N TYR A 758 20.40 12.90 23.43
CA TYR A 758 20.32 14.21 22.76
C TYR A 758 19.19 14.26 21.74
N ALA A 759 19.03 13.22 20.91
CA ALA A 759 17.91 13.12 19.98
C ALA A 759 16.56 13.09 20.73
N GLY A 760 16.45 12.28 21.80
CA GLY A 760 15.24 12.20 22.62
C GLY A 760 14.87 13.53 23.29
N ALA A 761 15.85 14.21 23.89
CA ALA A 761 15.66 15.52 24.52
C ALA A 761 15.26 16.59 23.50
N LEU A 762 15.89 16.60 22.32
CA LEU A 762 15.58 17.57 21.26
C LEU A 762 14.17 17.36 20.71
N PHE A 763 13.76 16.10 20.49
CA PHE A 763 12.39 15.79 20.07
C PHE A 763 11.37 16.19 21.16
N LYS A 764 11.61 15.85 22.43
CA LYS A 764 10.75 16.21 23.56
C LYS A 764 10.62 17.73 23.73
N LEU A 765 11.69 18.49 23.49
CA LEU A 765 11.66 19.94 23.55
C LEU A 765 10.75 20.54 22.47
N ARG A 766 10.76 19.98 21.25
CA ARG A 766 9.89 20.41 20.13
C ARG A 766 8.45 19.92 20.26
N TYR A 767 8.25 18.76 20.89
CA TYR A 767 6.95 18.11 21.06
C TYR A 767 6.70 17.76 22.54
N PRO A 768 6.36 18.76 23.38
CA PRO A 768 6.26 18.58 24.84
C PRO A 768 5.25 17.52 25.29
N ASP A 769 4.20 17.28 24.52
CA ASP A 769 3.15 16.29 24.84
C ASP A 769 3.57 14.83 24.56
N THR A 770 4.69 14.61 23.85
CA THR A 770 5.18 13.26 23.58
C THR A 770 5.87 12.69 24.83
N ALA A 771 5.41 11.53 25.33
CA ALA A 771 6.00 10.94 26.53
C ALA A 771 7.39 10.35 26.26
N TRP A 772 8.42 10.73 27.02
CA TRP A 772 9.79 10.27 26.85
C TRP A 772 10.25 9.36 28.00
N GLU A 773 10.56 8.11 27.66
CA GLU A 773 11.29 7.18 28.51
C GLU A 773 12.80 7.19 28.15
N ALA A 774 13.63 7.69 29.06
CA ALA A 774 15.08 7.74 28.90
C ALA A 774 15.75 6.64 29.75
N GLU A 775 16.37 5.66 29.12
CA GLU A 775 17.06 4.56 29.80
C GLU A 775 18.57 4.74 29.85
N PHE A 776 19.14 4.72 31.05
CA PHE A 776 20.59 4.73 31.27
C PHE A 776 21.12 3.30 31.33
N SER A 777 22.10 2.98 30.48
CA SER A 777 22.82 1.71 30.59
C SER A 777 23.71 1.66 31.81
N ASP A 778 24.45 2.74 32.04
CA ASP A 778 25.45 2.97 33.07
C ASP A 778 25.51 4.49 33.35
N PRO A 779 26.22 4.95 34.39
CA PRO A 779 26.60 6.36 34.52
C PRO A 779 27.26 6.87 33.22
N ILE A 780 26.78 7.99 32.69
CA ILE A 780 27.26 8.56 31.41
C ILE A 780 28.39 9.54 31.69
N LEU A 781 28.28 10.36 32.74
CA LEU A 781 29.34 11.26 33.18
C LEU A 781 30.53 10.52 33.78
N LYS A 782 30.29 9.51 34.61
CA LYS A 782 31.36 8.81 35.36
C LYS A 782 31.90 7.60 34.60
N ASP A 783 33.21 7.48 34.50
CA ASP A 783 33.87 6.27 34.04
C ASP A 783 33.99 5.19 35.14
N THR A 784 34.60 4.04 34.82
CA THR A 784 34.77 2.92 35.77
C THR A 784 35.69 3.22 36.94
N SER A 785 36.47 4.32 36.89
CA SER A 785 37.30 4.80 37.98
C SER A 785 36.60 5.83 38.87
N GLY A 786 35.39 6.28 38.48
CA GLY A 786 34.67 7.38 39.12
C GLY A 786 35.11 8.78 38.67
N SER A 787 35.96 8.86 37.64
CA SER A 787 36.39 10.13 37.04
C SER A 787 35.37 10.62 36.02
N ASP A 788 35.29 11.93 35.81
CA ASP A 788 34.42 12.51 34.78
C ASP A 788 34.99 12.23 33.39
N ARG A 789 34.13 11.72 32.50
CA ARG A 789 34.43 11.66 31.07
C ARG A 789 34.44 13.07 30.50
N ILE A 790 35.37 13.32 29.58
CA ILE A 790 35.58 14.63 28.96
C ILE A 790 35.24 14.53 27.46
N GLY A 791 34.45 15.49 26.99
CA GLY A 791 34.19 15.73 25.59
C GLY A 791 33.25 16.93 25.47
N ASP A 792 33.47 17.80 24.50
CA ASP A 792 32.73 19.06 24.39
C ASP A 792 31.66 18.99 23.32
N LEU A 793 30.44 19.46 23.64
CA LEU A 793 29.43 19.79 22.66
C LEU A 793 29.87 20.95 21.75
N PRO A 794 29.33 21.09 20.54
CA PRO A 794 29.63 22.22 19.66
C PRO A 794 29.24 23.55 20.32
N GLU A 795 29.98 24.62 19.99
CA GLU A 795 29.75 25.93 20.59
C GLU A 795 28.31 26.39 20.32
N ARG A 796 27.61 26.87 21.35
CA ARG A 796 26.21 27.35 21.31
C ARG A 796 25.18 26.31 20.85
N TRP A 797 25.51 25.02 20.71
CA TRP A 797 24.52 24.03 20.24
C TRP A 797 23.31 23.97 21.17
N LEU A 798 23.55 23.94 22.50
CA LEU A 798 22.49 23.97 23.52
C LEU A 798 21.61 25.22 23.41
N ASP A 799 22.21 26.40 23.27
CA ASP A 799 21.49 27.66 23.13
C ASP A 799 20.68 27.70 21.83
N SER A 800 21.30 27.33 20.70
CA SER A 800 20.71 27.38 19.36
C SER A 800 19.52 26.44 19.16
N ARG A 801 19.40 25.42 20.03
CA ARG A 801 18.27 24.48 20.05
C ARG A 801 17.24 24.81 21.13
N GLY A 802 17.46 25.86 21.92
CA GLY A 802 16.53 26.36 22.94
C GLY A 802 16.60 25.63 24.29
N PHE A 803 17.59 24.76 24.52
CA PHE A 803 17.69 24.03 25.78
C PHE A 803 17.97 24.94 26.97
N VAL A 804 18.84 25.94 26.79
CA VAL A 804 19.23 26.85 27.88
C VAL A 804 18.05 27.67 28.36
N ASP A 805 17.26 28.24 27.44
CA ASP A 805 16.06 29.01 27.80
C ASP A 805 15.00 28.10 28.44
N ALA A 806 14.75 26.91 27.88
CA ALA A 806 13.81 25.96 28.46
C ALA A 806 14.19 25.48 29.87
N LEU A 807 15.49 25.38 30.18
CA LEU A 807 15.98 25.06 31.53
C LEU A 807 15.82 26.25 32.48
N ARG A 808 16.07 27.48 32.00
CA ARG A 808 15.84 28.71 32.78
C ARG A 808 14.37 28.92 33.13
N ASP A 809 13.48 28.66 32.18
CA ASP A 809 12.02 28.77 32.36
C ASP A 809 11.51 27.79 33.43
N ARG A 810 12.23 26.68 33.65
CA ARG A 810 11.99 25.71 34.73
C ARG A 810 12.61 26.11 36.06
N GLY A 811 13.21 27.30 36.15
CA GLY A 811 13.87 27.80 37.36
C GLY A 811 15.19 27.10 37.69
N LEU A 812 15.83 26.42 36.73
CA LEU A 812 17.07 25.67 36.99
C LEU A 812 18.30 26.55 36.78
N SER A 813 19.10 26.71 37.84
CA SER A 813 20.43 27.34 37.78
C SER A 813 21.49 26.25 37.60
N LEU A 814 21.99 26.11 36.37
CA LEU A 814 22.97 25.10 35.97
C LEU A 814 24.20 25.79 35.34
N PRO A 815 25.37 25.14 35.29
CA PRO A 815 26.58 25.72 34.69
C PRO A 815 26.48 25.77 33.16
N PHE A 816 25.71 26.71 32.62
CA PHE A 816 25.46 26.84 31.17
C PHE A 816 26.71 27.13 30.33
N ALA A 817 27.82 27.56 30.96
CA ALA A 817 29.11 27.73 30.30
C ALA A 817 29.89 26.41 30.14
N ASP A 818 29.53 25.37 30.90
CA ASP A 818 30.11 24.04 30.75
C ASP A 818 29.62 23.41 29.44
N ARG A 819 30.53 22.79 28.68
CA ARG A 819 30.26 22.15 27.40
C ARG A 819 30.38 20.64 27.46
N ASN A 820 30.65 20.06 28.63
CA ASN A 820 30.83 18.64 28.77
C ASN A 820 29.59 17.86 28.29
N LEU A 821 29.74 17.11 27.20
CA LEU A 821 28.68 16.35 26.56
C LEU A 821 28.14 15.24 27.46
N PHE A 822 28.97 14.65 28.32
CA PHE A 822 28.51 13.57 29.18
C PHE A 822 27.66 14.11 30.33
N TYR A 823 28.02 15.29 30.86
CA TYR A 823 27.22 16.02 31.84
C TYR A 823 25.85 16.40 31.26
N TRP A 824 25.84 17.01 30.08
CA TRP A 824 24.59 17.46 29.45
C TRP A 824 23.70 16.32 28.97
N CYS A 825 24.26 15.18 28.58
CA CYS A 825 23.48 13.98 28.26
C CYS A 825 22.59 13.54 29.44
N GLU A 826 23.14 13.51 30.66
CA GLU A 826 22.38 13.17 31.86
C GLU A 826 21.41 14.28 32.25
N VAL A 827 21.87 15.54 32.30
CA VAL A 827 21.06 16.69 32.72
C VAL A 827 19.82 16.90 31.87
N LEU A 828 19.95 16.77 30.54
CA LEU A 828 18.81 16.93 29.64
C LEU A 828 17.79 15.80 29.83
N ALA A 829 18.24 14.56 30.04
CA ALA A 829 17.33 13.47 30.39
C ALA A 829 16.63 13.74 31.73
N TYR A 830 17.36 14.11 32.78
CA TYR A 830 16.79 14.42 34.10
C TYR A 830 15.72 15.51 34.03
N ALA A 831 16.01 16.58 33.30
CA ALA A 831 15.09 17.69 33.16
C ALA A 831 13.86 17.28 32.32
N PHE A 832 14.05 16.77 31.11
CA PHE A 832 12.98 16.71 30.10
C PHE A 832 12.26 15.36 29.99
N ALA A 833 12.86 14.24 30.40
CA ALA A 833 12.18 12.95 30.34
C ALA A 833 11.01 12.90 31.32
N ASP A 834 9.96 12.16 30.94
CA ASP A 834 8.80 11.89 31.79
C ASP A 834 9.07 10.68 32.69
N ARG A 835 9.94 9.77 32.24
CA ARG A 835 10.41 8.61 33.01
C ARG A 835 11.89 8.36 32.77
N LEU A 836 12.62 8.13 33.85
CA LEU A 836 14.03 7.77 33.84
C LEU A 836 14.17 6.31 34.22
N ILE A 837 14.81 5.51 33.37
CA ILE A 837 14.97 4.07 33.61
C ILE A 837 16.42 3.79 34.00
N PHE A 838 16.58 3.19 35.17
CA PHE A 838 17.86 2.69 35.68
C PHE A 838 17.81 1.17 35.76
N THR A 839 18.93 0.49 35.51
CA THR A 839 18.98 -0.97 35.46
C THR A 839 18.87 -1.61 36.85
N ASN A 840 19.31 -0.90 37.90
CA ASN A 840 19.34 -1.37 39.27
C ASN A 840 19.38 -0.21 40.29
N ASP A 841 19.10 -0.50 41.56
CA ASP A 841 19.04 0.50 42.63
C ASP A 841 20.41 1.13 42.92
N SER A 842 21.49 0.34 42.83
CA SER A 842 22.85 0.84 43.07
C SER A 842 23.28 1.86 42.01
N GLN A 843 22.90 1.67 40.74
CA GLN A 843 23.10 2.66 39.68
C GLN A 843 22.35 3.95 39.97
N LEU A 844 21.06 3.87 40.32
CA LEU A 844 20.25 5.04 40.65
C LEU A 844 20.87 5.81 41.82
N ALA A 845 21.22 5.13 42.92
CA ALA A 845 21.83 5.75 44.08
C ALA A 845 23.16 6.45 43.75
N TYR A 846 24.00 5.83 42.92
CA TYR A 846 25.27 6.39 42.49
C TYR A 846 25.08 7.63 41.61
N MET A 847 24.17 7.59 40.63
CA MET A 847 23.89 8.74 39.77
C MET A 847 23.27 9.90 40.56
N LEU A 848 22.42 9.62 41.56
CA LEU A 848 21.88 10.63 42.47
C LEU A 848 22.94 11.30 43.37
N SER A 849 24.05 10.62 43.67
CA SER A 849 25.07 11.15 44.57
C SER A 849 25.83 12.34 43.96
N TYR A 850 25.97 12.38 42.64
CA TYR A 850 26.60 13.49 41.91
C TYR A 850 25.62 14.30 41.04
N CYS A 851 24.35 13.90 40.97
CA CYS A 851 23.29 14.66 40.32
C CYS A 851 23.22 16.10 40.86
N PRO A 852 23.09 17.13 40.00
CA PRO A 852 22.93 18.51 40.43
C PRO A 852 21.79 18.65 41.47
N PRO A 853 22.01 19.34 42.62
CA PRO A 853 21.02 19.43 43.69
C PRO A 853 19.63 19.92 43.23
N ALA A 854 19.60 20.85 42.27
CA ALA A 854 18.36 21.38 41.70
C ALA A 854 17.52 20.34 40.92
N LEU A 855 18.13 19.23 40.47
CA LEU A 855 17.46 18.18 39.70
C LEU A 855 17.13 16.94 40.53
N ARG A 856 17.74 16.76 41.70
CA ARG A 856 17.66 15.52 42.49
C ARG A 856 16.23 15.09 42.79
N GLY A 857 15.37 16.01 43.21
CA GLY A 857 13.96 15.73 43.50
C GLY A 857 13.19 15.22 42.27
N MET A 858 13.35 15.89 41.12
CA MET A 858 12.76 15.46 39.85
C MET A 858 13.28 14.08 39.41
N VAL A 859 14.58 13.84 39.54
CA VAL A 859 15.15 12.53 39.18
C VAL A 859 14.51 11.45 40.04
N GLN A 860 14.44 11.62 41.36
CA GLN A 860 13.82 10.64 42.26
C GLN A 860 12.35 10.37 41.93
N GLU A 861 11.57 11.42 41.64
CA GLU A 861 10.14 11.30 41.28
C GLU A 861 9.92 10.50 39.98
N LYS A 862 10.78 10.70 38.98
CA LYS A 862 10.64 10.11 37.64
C LYS A 862 11.34 8.76 37.49
N SER A 863 12.14 8.34 38.46
CA SER A 863 13.00 7.16 38.37
C SER A 863 12.21 5.86 38.50
N VAL A 864 12.49 4.93 37.59
CA VAL A 864 12.02 3.55 37.65
C VAL A 864 13.23 2.63 37.52
N VAL A 865 13.39 1.72 38.47
CA VAL A 865 14.39 0.65 38.39
C VAL A 865 13.82 -0.51 37.61
N ARG A 866 14.33 -0.75 36.40
CA ARG A 866 13.90 -1.82 35.49
C ARG A 866 15.13 -2.56 34.95
N PRO A 867 15.34 -3.83 35.32
CA PRO A 867 16.47 -4.63 34.84
C PRO A 867 16.51 -4.78 33.30
N HIS A 868 17.64 -5.25 32.79
CA HIS A 868 17.76 -5.64 31.39
C HIS A 868 16.69 -6.71 31.05
N PRO A 869 15.93 -6.53 29.95
CA PRO A 869 14.93 -7.51 29.56
C PRO A 869 15.60 -8.81 29.13
N ILE A 870 14.92 -9.94 29.37
CA ILE A 870 15.37 -11.25 28.89
C ILE A 870 15.13 -11.36 27.38
N VAL A 871 15.86 -12.28 26.74
CA VAL A 871 15.65 -12.56 25.32
C VAL A 871 14.33 -13.34 25.14
N PRO A 872 13.53 -13.07 24.08
CA PRO A 872 12.34 -13.84 23.81
C PRO A 872 12.64 -15.35 23.64
N ALA A 873 11.77 -16.21 24.16
CA ALA A 873 11.97 -17.66 24.18
C ALA A 873 12.18 -18.30 22.79
N TRP A 874 11.68 -17.66 21.73
CA TRP A 874 11.84 -18.11 20.34
C TRP A 874 13.20 -17.74 19.71
N ALA A 875 14.01 -16.89 20.37
CA ALA A 875 15.32 -16.50 19.88
C ALA A 875 16.35 -17.64 20.03
N GLY A 876 17.11 -17.89 18.97
CA GLY A 876 18.04 -19.01 18.85
C GLY A 876 17.30 -20.31 18.54
N ARG A 877 17.42 -20.80 17.30
CA ARG A 877 16.84 -22.09 16.91
C ARG A 877 17.62 -23.18 17.65
N ARG A 878 16.93 -24.23 18.12
CA ARG A 878 17.59 -25.35 18.81
C ARG A 878 18.42 -26.18 17.82
N ARG A 879 19.61 -25.73 17.49
CA ARG A 879 20.66 -26.50 16.82
C ARG A 879 21.78 -26.70 17.83
N SER A 880 22.10 -27.95 18.15
CA SER A 880 23.26 -28.23 18.99
C SER A 880 24.53 -27.89 18.21
N THR A 881 25.46 -27.20 18.85
CA THR A 881 26.73 -26.84 18.24
C THR A 881 27.69 -28.03 18.34
N PRO A 882 28.12 -28.63 17.21
CA PRO A 882 28.99 -29.80 17.26
C PRO A 882 30.30 -29.51 18.00
N GLY A 883 30.69 -30.38 18.93
CA GLY A 883 31.96 -30.29 19.66
C GLY A 883 31.95 -29.40 20.92
N LEU A 884 30.78 -28.93 21.38
CA LEU A 884 30.63 -28.17 22.63
C LEU A 884 30.25 -29.02 23.85
N ARG A 885 30.01 -30.33 23.68
CA ARG A 885 29.78 -31.28 24.78
C ARG A 885 30.87 -32.33 24.86
N ILE A 886 31.36 -32.55 26.07
CA ILE A 886 32.34 -33.58 26.42
C ILE A 886 31.93 -34.27 27.73
N ASN A 887 32.43 -35.48 27.97
CA ASN A 887 32.08 -36.24 29.17
C ASN A 887 32.48 -35.47 30.43
N GLY A 888 31.57 -35.39 31.41
CA GLY A 888 31.74 -34.60 32.62
C GLY A 888 30.81 -33.38 32.68
N LEU A 889 31.02 -32.51 33.66
CA LEU A 889 30.31 -31.26 33.89
C LEU A 889 30.89 -30.19 32.96
N ASN A 890 30.06 -29.64 32.09
CA ASN A 890 30.44 -28.64 31.10
C ASN A 890 29.95 -27.27 31.55
N LEU A 891 30.89 -26.41 31.96
CA LEU A 891 30.64 -25.02 32.31
C LEU A 891 31.03 -24.11 31.16
N ALA A 892 30.32 -23.00 30.99
CA ALA A 892 30.71 -21.97 30.03
C ALA A 892 30.73 -20.57 30.64
N TYR A 893 31.74 -19.79 30.27
CA TYR A 893 31.82 -18.35 30.48
C TYR A 893 31.91 -17.67 29.11
N PHE A 894 31.07 -16.66 28.90
CA PHE A 894 31.10 -15.82 27.71
C PHE A 894 31.53 -14.41 28.11
N GLY A 895 32.63 -13.89 27.57
CA GLY A 895 33.10 -12.53 27.83
C GLY A 895 34.61 -12.37 27.81
N SER A 896 35.05 -11.11 27.78
CA SER A 896 36.47 -10.75 27.91
C SER A 896 36.88 -10.62 29.38
N PHE A 897 38.17 -10.83 29.65
CA PHE A 897 38.78 -10.55 30.96
C PHE A 897 39.24 -9.10 31.01
N TYR A 898 38.86 -8.40 32.08
CA TYR A 898 39.37 -7.07 32.40
C TYR A 898 40.31 -7.18 33.60
N PRO A 899 41.26 -6.24 33.80
CA PRO A 899 42.16 -6.28 34.96
C PRO A 899 41.45 -6.38 36.32
N ALA A 900 40.23 -5.84 36.43
CA ALA A 900 39.37 -5.91 37.62
C ALA A 900 38.29 -7.02 37.60
N ARG A 901 38.20 -7.82 36.52
CA ARG A 901 37.28 -8.97 36.35
C ARG A 901 38.07 -10.19 35.86
N GLY A 902 39.11 -10.56 36.59
CA GLY A 902 39.98 -11.69 36.25
C GLY A 902 39.43 -13.04 36.73
N PHE A 903 39.81 -14.12 36.04
CA PHE A 903 39.54 -15.50 36.47
C PHE A 903 40.64 -16.07 37.36
N GLY A 904 41.59 -15.26 37.83
CA GLY A 904 42.76 -15.72 38.60
C GLY A 904 42.40 -16.64 39.78
N ARG A 905 41.46 -16.22 40.64
CA ARG A 905 40.98 -17.06 41.76
C ARG A 905 40.28 -18.34 41.32
N VAL A 906 39.59 -18.31 40.17
CA VAL A 906 38.97 -19.52 39.59
C VAL A 906 40.06 -20.46 39.06
N PHE A 907 41.09 -19.95 38.38
CA PHE A 907 42.21 -20.75 37.92
C PHE A 907 43.01 -21.35 39.08
N GLU A 908 43.22 -20.60 40.17
CA GLU A 908 43.79 -21.12 41.42
C GLU A 908 42.94 -22.28 41.96
N ALA A 909 41.62 -22.08 42.08
CA ALA A 909 40.71 -23.11 42.57
C ALA A 909 40.68 -24.37 41.69
N LEU A 910 40.81 -24.21 40.36
CA LEU A 910 40.89 -25.31 39.40
C LEU A 910 42.23 -26.05 39.46
N ARG A 911 43.34 -25.34 39.71
CA ARG A 911 44.66 -25.96 39.82
C ARG A 911 44.76 -26.93 40.98
N ASP A 912 44.11 -26.59 42.09
CA ASP A 912 44.15 -27.40 43.30
C ASP A 912 43.38 -28.75 43.12
N LEU A 913 42.66 -28.96 42.00
CA LEU A 913 41.79 -30.13 41.78
C LEU A 913 42.64 -31.36 41.50
N ASP A 914 42.22 -32.52 42.02
CA ASP A 914 42.88 -33.79 41.71
C ASP A 914 42.58 -34.28 40.28
N GLN A 915 43.31 -35.30 39.84
CA GLN A 915 43.17 -35.82 38.47
C GLN A 915 41.75 -36.34 38.16
N THR A 916 41.08 -36.95 39.13
CA THR A 916 39.72 -37.50 38.97
C THR A 916 38.71 -36.36 38.83
N GLU A 917 38.84 -35.32 39.64
CA GLU A 917 38.01 -34.12 39.57
C GLU A 917 38.22 -33.37 38.24
N ARG A 918 39.47 -33.25 37.78
CA ARG A 918 39.82 -32.63 36.49
C ARG A 918 39.24 -33.40 35.32
N GLU A 919 39.16 -34.72 35.37
CA GLU A 919 38.55 -35.53 34.30
C GLU A 919 37.04 -35.33 34.18
N GLN A 920 36.37 -34.99 35.28
CA GLN A 920 34.93 -34.76 35.33
C GLN A 920 34.50 -33.32 35.06
N LEU A 921 35.42 -32.37 34.85
CA LEU A 921 35.09 -30.96 34.68
C LEU A 921 35.68 -30.38 33.41
N ARG A 922 34.88 -29.59 32.70
CA ARG A 922 35.31 -28.84 31.52
C ARG A 922 34.76 -27.42 31.57
N LEU A 923 35.65 -26.44 31.54
CA LEU A 923 35.29 -25.02 31.49
C LEU A 923 35.60 -24.45 30.11
N PHE A 924 34.56 -24.02 29.40
CA PHE A 924 34.68 -23.33 28.13
C PHE A 924 34.69 -21.82 28.35
N ILE A 925 35.67 -21.13 27.77
CA ILE A 925 35.81 -19.68 27.84
C ILE A 925 35.72 -19.12 26.43
N PHE A 926 34.67 -18.36 26.15
CA PHE A 926 34.47 -17.65 24.89
C PHE A 926 34.85 -16.18 25.06
N THR A 927 35.93 -15.74 24.43
CA THR A 927 36.53 -14.40 24.67
C THR A 927 37.11 -13.79 23.40
N LYS A 928 37.19 -12.45 23.36
CA LYS A 928 37.90 -11.73 22.28
C LYS A 928 39.42 -11.95 22.35
N ASN A 929 39.96 -12.05 23.56
CA ASN A 929 41.40 -12.20 23.80
C ASN A 929 41.78 -13.68 23.81
N THR A 930 41.44 -14.41 22.75
CA THR A 930 41.53 -15.88 22.68
C THR A 930 42.96 -16.35 22.91
N ASP A 931 43.93 -15.76 22.21
CA ASP A 931 45.33 -16.21 22.27
C ASP A 931 45.98 -15.89 23.62
N GLU A 932 45.78 -14.67 24.13
CA GLU A 932 46.29 -14.26 25.45
C GLU A 932 45.75 -15.15 26.57
N THR A 933 44.43 -15.41 26.54
CA THR A 933 43.78 -16.29 27.52
C THR A 933 44.27 -17.72 27.38
N ALA A 934 44.46 -18.22 26.14
CA ALA A 934 44.95 -19.57 25.91
C ALA A 934 46.37 -19.77 26.48
N VAL A 935 47.23 -18.76 26.31
CA VAL A 935 48.58 -18.73 26.90
C VAL A 935 48.50 -18.70 28.44
N GLU A 936 47.62 -17.88 29.03
CA GLU A 936 47.41 -17.84 30.47
C GLU A 936 46.96 -19.20 31.04
N VAL A 937 45.99 -19.84 30.38
CA VAL A 937 45.51 -21.18 30.73
C VAL A 937 46.60 -22.24 30.63
N GLN A 938 47.45 -22.16 29.60
CA GLN A 938 48.56 -23.08 29.42
C GLN A 938 49.64 -22.88 30.50
N HIS A 939 50.01 -21.64 30.80
CA HIS A 939 50.95 -21.32 31.88
C HIS A 939 50.41 -21.73 33.25
N ALA A 940 49.09 -21.67 33.47
CA ALA A 940 48.45 -22.15 34.68
C ALA A 940 48.37 -23.69 34.79
N GLY A 941 48.74 -24.44 33.73
CA GLY A 941 48.67 -25.90 33.72
C GLY A 941 47.24 -26.44 33.71
N LEU A 942 46.30 -25.70 33.10
CA LEU A 942 44.86 -25.99 33.06
C LEU A 942 44.36 -26.39 31.66
N GLY A 943 45.27 -26.68 30.74
CA GLY A 943 44.94 -27.05 29.35
C GLY A 943 44.22 -28.40 29.21
N ASP A 944 44.10 -29.17 30.28
CA ASP A 944 43.30 -30.39 30.39
C ASP A 944 41.82 -30.10 30.71
N VAL A 945 41.54 -29.08 31.55
CA VAL A 945 40.22 -28.70 32.06
C VAL A 945 39.59 -27.53 31.29
N VAL A 946 40.37 -26.53 30.93
CA VAL A 946 39.88 -25.27 30.35
C VAL A 946 40.04 -25.30 28.83
N ARG A 947 39.00 -24.88 28.11
CA ARG A 947 38.96 -24.77 26.65
C ARG A 947 38.65 -23.35 26.25
N VAL A 948 39.66 -22.64 25.74
CA VAL A 948 39.47 -21.28 25.22
C VAL A 948 38.96 -21.34 23.79
N ARG A 949 38.01 -20.47 23.47
CA ARG A 949 37.33 -20.35 22.18
C ARG A 949 37.17 -18.88 21.80
N PRO A 950 37.14 -18.57 20.49
CA PRO A 950 36.77 -17.24 20.01
C PRO A 950 35.37 -16.84 20.47
N GLU A 951 35.16 -15.54 20.68
CA GLU A 951 33.83 -14.98 20.91
C GLU A 951 32.87 -15.36 19.78
N LEU A 952 31.65 -15.77 20.15
CA LEU A 952 30.60 -16.13 19.19
C LEU A 952 29.79 -14.89 18.79
N PRO A 953 29.33 -14.81 17.53
CA PRO A 953 28.30 -13.85 17.14
C PRO A 953 27.05 -14.00 18.03
N TYR A 954 26.30 -12.92 18.23
CA TYR A 954 25.25 -12.87 19.25
C TYR A 954 24.17 -13.97 19.08
N VAL A 955 23.75 -14.26 17.85
CA VAL A 955 22.75 -15.32 17.61
C VAL A 955 23.33 -16.71 17.91
N ASP A 956 24.59 -16.96 17.53
CA ASP A 956 25.27 -18.23 17.81
C ASP A 956 25.54 -18.41 19.31
N PHE A 957 25.82 -17.31 20.02
CA PHE A 957 25.94 -17.27 21.48
C PHE A 957 24.63 -17.73 22.16
N LEU A 958 23.48 -17.21 21.74
CA LEU A 958 22.17 -17.60 22.30
C LEU A 958 21.83 -19.08 22.05
N GLU A 959 22.34 -19.66 20.97
CA GLU A 959 22.19 -21.08 20.67
C GLU A 959 23.16 -21.92 21.51
N ALA A 960 24.45 -21.56 21.52
CA ALA A 960 25.52 -22.29 22.20
C ALA A 960 25.35 -22.37 23.72
N MET A 961 24.82 -21.32 24.37
CA MET A 961 24.62 -21.34 25.82
C MET A 961 23.73 -22.50 26.29
N LYS A 962 22.83 -23.00 25.43
CA LYS A 962 21.91 -24.10 25.71
C LYS A 962 22.57 -25.49 25.66
N ASP A 963 23.81 -25.60 25.18
CA ASP A 963 24.56 -26.86 25.08
C ASP A 963 25.31 -27.23 26.38
N PHE A 964 25.45 -26.30 27.33
CA PHE A 964 26.21 -26.46 28.58
C PHE A 964 25.36 -26.89 29.77
N ASP A 965 26.00 -27.43 30.81
CA ASP A 965 25.33 -27.87 32.04
C ASP A 965 25.11 -26.69 33.01
N ALA A 966 26.01 -25.70 33.00
CA ALA A 966 25.81 -24.43 33.69
C ALA A 966 26.63 -23.28 33.09
N LEU A 967 26.19 -22.05 33.35
CA LEU A 967 26.79 -20.81 32.86
C LEU A 967 27.39 -20.00 34.01
N ILE A 968 28.60 -19.47 33.84
CA ILE A 968 29.30 -18.68 34.86
C ILE A 968 29.10 -17.19 34.58
N VAL A 969 28.66 -16.43 35.59
CA VAL A 969 28.61 -14.96 35.57
C VAL A 969 29.40 -14.42 36.76
N ASN A 970 30.20 -13.36 36.56
CA ASN A 970 31.06 -12.80 37.60
C ASN A 970 30.90 -11.29 37.82
N ASP A 971 31.05 -10.88 39.08
CA ASP A 971 31.21 -9.48 39.51
C ASP A 971 32.61 -8.93 39.25
N VAL A 972 32.78 -7.62 39.46
CA VAL A 972 34.08 -6.93 39.54
C VAL A 972 34.70 -7.20 40.90
N ASP A 973 36.00 -7.46 40.93
CA ASP A 973 36.79 -7.59 42.15
C ASP A 973 37.35 -6.22 42.58
N ASN A 974 36.50 -5.29 43.06
CA ASN A 974 36.93 -3.99 43.57
C ASN A 974 36.23 -3.60 44.88
N SER A 975 37.00 -3.10 45.85
CA SER A 975 36.58 -2.80 47.22
C SER A 975 36.12 -1.35 47.47
N VAL A 976 35.85 -0.56 46.43
CA VAL A 976 35.60 0.89 46.55
C VAL A 976 34.21 1.23 46.00
N ILE A 977 33.27 1.40 46.94
CA ILE A 977 31.86 1.78 46.76
C ILE A 977 31.02 0.68 46.05
N GLY A 978 29.83 0.40 46.60
CA GLY A 978 28.96 -0.68 46.13
C GLY A 978 28.82 -0.69 44.61
N ASN A 979 29.28 -1.77 43.98
CA ASN A 979 29.33 -1.94 42.52
C ASN A 979 27.96 -1.63 41.88
N PRO A 980 27.80 -0.50 41.16
CA PRO A 980 26.52 -0.14 40.53
C PRO A 980 26.25 -0.94 39.25
N TYR A 981 27.22 -1.75 38.81
CA TYR A 981 27.17 -2.48 37.55
C TYR A 981 26.65 -3.90 37.76
N LEU A 982 25.50 -4.20 37.13
CA LEU A 982 24.99 -5.56 36.98
C LEU A 982 25.49 -6.16 35.65
N PRO A 983 26.09 -7.37 35.61
CA PRO A 983 26.50 -7.98 34.35
C PRO A 983 25.32 -8.18 33.40
N SER A 984 25.33 -7.52 32.25
CA SER A 984 24.23 -7.57 31.26
C SER A 984 23.92 -8.99 30.76
N LYS A 985 24.93 -9.86 30.70
CA LYS A 985 24.80 -11.28 30.30
C LYS A 985 23.88 -12.09 31.22
N LEU A 986 23.66 -11.64 32.46
CA LEU A 986 22.71 -12.31 33.35
C LEU A 986 21.32 -12.42 32.71
N SER A 987 20.88 -11.36 32.00
CA SER A 987 19.59 -11.35 31.30
C SER A 987 19.53 -12.34 30.12
N ASP A 988 20.67 -12.58 29.45
CA ASP A 988 20.78 -13.58 28.38
C ASP A 988 20.75 -14.98 28.96
N TYR A 989 21.54 -15.24 29.99
CA TYR A 989 21.62 -16.55 30.65
C TYR A 989 20.28 -16.94 31.26
N ALA A 990 19.56 -16.00 31.86
CA ALA A 990 18.23 -16.24 32.42
C ALA A 990 17.23 -16.75 31.36
N SER A 991 17.38 -16.35 30.09
CA SER A 991 16.53 -16.82 29.00
C SER A 991 16.87 -18.23 28.49
N SER A 992 18.03 -18.77 28.87
CA SER A 992 18.51 -20.08 28.39
C SER A 992 17.81 -21.28 29.05
N GLY A 993 17.32 -21.10 30.29
CA GLY A 993 16.89 -22.20 31.15
C GLY A 993 18.03 -23.06 31.70
N VAL A 994 19.29 -22.73 31.41
CA VAL A 994 20.49 -23.42 31.93
C VAL A 994 20.85 -22.86 33.31
N PRO A 995 21.21 -23.71 34.30
CA PRO A 995 21.64 -23.24 35.62
C PRO A 995 22.78 -22.23 35.56
N ILE A 996 22.74 -21.24 36.46
CA ILE A 996 23.72 -20.13 36.49
C ILE A 996 24.53 -20.19 37.79
N LEU A 997 25.85 -20.16 37.67
CA LEU A 997 26.80 -19.98 38.77
C LEU A 997 27.23 -18.52 38.84
N ALA A 998 26.82 -17.82 39.91
CA ALA A 998 27.26 -16.45 40.18
C ALA A 998 28.51 -16.42 41.06
N LEU A 999 29.57 -15.79 40.56
CA LEU A 999 30.75 -15.39 41.33
C LEU A 999 30.58 -13.94 41.76
N PHE A 1000 30.19 -13.72 43.02
CA PHE A 1000 29.67 -12.44 43.47
C PHE A 1000 30.47 -11.81 44.61
N GLN A 1001 30.44 -10.49 44.71
CA GLN A 1001 30.92 -9.78 45.92
C GLN A 1001 29.76 -9.57 46.91
N PRO A 1002 29.95 -9.77 48.23
CA PRO A 1002 28.91 -9.51 49.22
C PRO A 1002 28.37 -8.08 49.12
N GLY A 1003 27.04 -7.94 49.05
CA GLY A 1003 26.38 -6.62 48.94
C GLY A 1003 26.25 -6.08 47.51
N SER A 1004 26.85 -6.72 46.50
CA SER A 1004 26.68 -6.34 45.10
C SER A 1004 25.24 -6.54 44.61
N GLU A 1005 24.90 -5.93 43.48
CA GLU A 1005 23.61 -6.21 42.81
C GLU A 1005 23.47 -7.69 42.44
N LEU A 1006 24.51 -8.33 41.89
CA LEU A 1006 24.49 -9.75 41.54
C LEU A 1006 24.23 -10.64 42.76
N SER A 1007 24.72 -10.25 43.95
CA SER A 1007 24.48 -11.01 45.19
C SER A 1007 22.99 -11.11 45.56
N ARG A 1008 22.19 -10.11 45.17
CA ARG A 1008 20.75 -9.98 45.49
C ARG A 1008 19.83 -10.55 44.41
N ARG A 1009 20.36 -10.87 43.22
CA ARG A 1009 19.61 -11.36 42.07
C ARG A 1009 19.10 -12.79 42.29
N PRO A 1010 17.83 -13.14 42.03
CA PRO A 1010 17.32 -14.50 42.19
C PRO A 1010 17.74 -15.48 41.07
N GLU A 1011 18.15 -14.99 39.90
CA GLU A 1011 18.42 -15.78 38.70
C GLU A 1011 19.52 -16.85 38.87
N PRO A 1012 20.64 -16.60 39.58
CA PRO A 1012 21.66 -17.61 39.83
C PRO A 1012 21.20 -18.78 40.71
N SER A 1013 21.34 -20.00 40.17
CA SER A 1013 21.05 -21.27 40.85
C SER A 1013 22.14 -21.67 41.84
N PHE A 1014 23.40 -21.35 41.52
CA PHE A 1014 24.57 -21.61 42.35
C PHE A 1014 25.31 -20.30 42.61
N ARG A 1015 25.97 -20.19 43.78
CA ARG A 1015 26.62 -18.95 44.20
C ARG A 1015 27.93 -19.22 44.92
N CYS A 1016 28.98 -18.49 44.56
CA CYS A 1016 30.24 -18.50 45.28
C CYS A 1016 30.72 -17.06 45.50
N SER A 1017 30.99 -16.71 46.76
CA SER A 1017 31.43 -15.36 47.08
C SER A 1017 32.93 -15.19 46.81
N LEU A 1018 33.28 -14.19 46.01
CA LEU A 1018 34.66 -13.83 45.68
C LEU A 1018 35.45 -13.33 46.91
N ALA A 1019 34.77 -12.81 47.94
CA ALA A 1019 35.39 -12.26 49.14
C ALA A 1019 35.81 -13.33 50.18
N ARG A 1020 35.55 -14.62 49.92
CA ARG A 1020 35.90 -15.69 50.85
C ARG A 1020 37.43 -15.85 50.96
N PRO A 1021 37.99 -15.93 52.18
CA PRO A 1021 39.39 -16.29 52.39
C PRO A 1021 39.71 -17.71 51.90
N ASP A 1022 38.74 -18.62 51.98
CA ASP A 1022 38.80 -20.02 51.56
C ASP A 1022 38.12 -20.26 50.19
N PHE A 1023 38.24 -19.29 49.27
CA PHE A 1023 37.54 -19.32 47.97
C PHE A 1023 37.71 -20.66 47.23
N SER A 1024 38.93 -21.20 47.13
CA SER A 1024 39.18 -22.46 46.42
C SER A 1024 38.36 -23.62 46.98
N THR A 1025 38.27 -23.75 48.30
CA THR A 1025 37.47 -24.79 48.95
C THR A 1025 35.98 -24.58 48.72
N ALA A 1026 35.49 -23.35 48.90
CA ALA A 1026 34.08 -23.04 48.68
C ALA A 1026 33.65 -23.28 47.22
N PHE A 1027 34.49 -22.90 46.26
CA PHE A 1027 34.24 -23.11 44.83
C PHE A 1027 34.17 -24.60 44.47
N ARG A 1028 35.06 -25.44 45.03
CA ARG A 1028 35.02 -26.90 44.85
C ARG A 1028 33.74 -27.53 45.37
N GLU A 1029 33.26 -27.11 46.55
CA GLU A 1029 32.02 -27.65 47.11
C GLU A 1029 30.82 -27.30 46.24
N VAL A 1030 30.79 -26.09 45.66
CA VAL A 1030 29.77 -25.71 44.66
C VAL A 1030 29.88 -26.58 43.41
N LEU A 1031 31.08 -26.87 42.90
CA LEU A 1031 31.26 -27.78 41.77
C LEU A 1031 30.75 -29.19 42.07
N LYS A 1032 31.01 -29.74 43.26
CA LYS A 1032 30.50 -31.04 43.69
C LYS A 1032 28.97 -31.05 43.78
N GLU A 1033 28.37 -29.98 44.30
CA GLU A 1033 26.92 -29.79 44.31
C GLU A 1033 26.33 -29.79 42.90
N MET A 1034 27.00 -29.11 41.96
CA MET A 1034 26.58 -29.07 40.55
C MET A 1034 26.67 -30.45 39.87
N ILE A 1035 27.74 -31.21 40.14
CA ILE A 1035 27.88 -32.60 39.64
C ILE A 1035 26.76 -33.49 40.19
N ALA A 1036 26.50 -33.42 41.50
CA ALA A 1036 25.44 -34.19 42.15
C ALA A 1036 24.05 -33.82 41.62
N SER A 1037 23.80 -32.53 41.36
CA SER A 1037 22.54 -32.02 40.79
C SER A 1037 22.33 -32.49 39.34
N ARG A 1038 23.41 -32.55 38.53
CA ARG A 1038 23.37 -33.07 37.16
C ARG A 1038 23.01 -34.57 37.12
N ASP A 1039 23.57 -35.34 38.03
CA ASP A 1039 23.42 -36.80 38.08
C ASP A 1039 22.13 -37.26 38.80
N ALA A 1040 21.38 -36.33 39.39
CA ALA A 1040 20.07 -36.61 39.96
C ALA A 1040 19.06 -36.97 38.86
N PRO A 1041 18.26 -38.06 39.00
CA PRO A 1041 17.24 -38.39 38.02
C PRO A 1041 16.26 -37.22 37.90
N ALA A 1042 16.05 -36.76 36.67
CA ALA A 1042 15.14 -35.67 36.37
C ALA A 1042 13.79 -35.92 37.07
N ARG A 1043 13.49 -35.17 38.13
CA ARG A 1043 12.13 -35.12 38.66
C ARG A 1043 11.29 -34.58 37.52
N LYS A 1044 10.42 -35.43 36.94
CA LYS A 1044 9.40 -34.99 35.99
C LYS A 1044 8.66 -33.79 36.61
N PRO A 1045 8.40 -32.72 35.84
CA PRO A 1045 7.64 -31.59 36.32
C PRO A 1045 6.25 -32.01 36.82
#